data_AF-A0A1Y2CEA7-F1
#
_entry.id   AF-A0A1Y2CEA7-F1
#
_cell.length_a   1.000
_cell.length_b   1.000
_cell.length_c   1.000
_cell.angle_alpha   90.00
_cell.angle_beta   90.00
_cell.angle_gamma   90.00
#
_symmetry.space_group_name_H-M   'P 1'
#
loop_
_entity.id
_entity.type
_entity.pdbx_description
1 polymer ?
#
loop_
_entity_poly.entity_id
_entity_poly.type
_entity_poly.pdbx_seq_one_letter_code
_entity_poly.pdbx_strand_id
1 'polypeptide(L)'
;MADLNHIKGKNFKSYNNEGTLFMLNVGCNIEITDFIFEDAWCKSKGNSAFLYHTIENLSDQGEFHIRNCNVKNILMNTDFDMRLIGWNKKGLLLFLRYIRSFHWFIYSLDHKLENNEKNFLELENGVGKYGLITMTSSLNELTIKNTKFENFNKEFGIKVSKESPIKIENSYFNNSFFTRGLFSLNYFVDDSLSSTGNYTILGTTFENIYGIKGSVFDIEGYDYHNFSYNITNCIFKNNYSKYGGVIYSINDDSSKSINFTNCEFINNRSPLGNIVYSSNIKSIPNFSNIEELYEIEGAIVTNPTIIKKMNTTDDILKVYSGNTITDVIHCNIYDDFGKRINFHNNMNEVEESLSKMPFYNIKINDTDNAIIFGSKVNYCYYESCPLQKIRVVGNPGIYKITFILETFGKFMKFKNNTDTFEIEILPCPSEFNEVTDEKNNTIYINQDIESVNIKSCYIPTCNPKCANNGKCVNINVCDCDKTKFIGLHCNEYKQMKSIIGMDILIFILSIVLIISSIILMIVISVKKDNKLIKGGGFEFLIIILIGTILSYCYSMLSVIKKTEILCYATSILKNLFFVNFATILIKILRIYYIYYHRRHIVIPRFLMYIFIFSISLFHIFISLIELMKNDKLLKIKINDRNEQYEECVYSKIHDLSYIVNISIIIIGGIVTYLNRKLDKVFNEV
;
A
#
# COMPACT_ATOMS: atom_id res chain seq x y z
N MET A 1 -46.02 -53.03 8.53
CA MET A 1 -44.81 -52.91 9.36
C MET A 1 -43.77 -53.82 8.74
N ALA A 2 -42.76 -53.26 8.07
CA ALA A 2 -41.62 -54.04 7.60
C ALA A 2 -40.60 -54.00 8.75
N ASP A 3 -40.48 -55.11 9.47
CA ASP A 3 -39.62 -55.20 10.64
C ASP A 3 -38.22 -55.65 10.18
N LEU A 4 -37.30 -54.70 10.02
CA LEU A 4 -35.94 -54.94 9.56
C LEU A 4 -35.04 -55.16 10.78
N ASN A 5 -35.21 -56.30 11.43
CA ASN A 5 -34.41 -56.68 12.58
C ASN A 5 -33.00 -57.11 12.13
N HIS A 6 -31.97 -56.42 12.62
CA HIS A 6 -30.54 -56.73 12.44
C HIS A 6 -29.97 -56.58 11.02
N ILE A 7 -29.96 -55.37 10.47
CA ILE A 7 -29.13 -55.07 9.30
C ILE A 7 -27.70 -54.78 9.77
N LYS A 8 -26.78 -55.71 9.48
CA LYS A 8 -25.33 -55.51 9.60
C LYS A 8 -24.74 -55.56 8.20
N GLY A 9 -23.95 -54.56 7.84
CA GLY A 9 -23.12 -54.69 6.65
C GLY A 9 -21.95 -53.73 6.63
N LYS A 10 -20.96 -54.11 5.84
CA LYS A 10 -19.65 -53.46 5.73
C LYS A 10 -19.33 -53.26 4.27
N ASN A 11 -18.62 -52.18 3.92
CA ASN A 11 -18.17 -51.87 2.55
C ASN A 11 -19.32 -51.62 1.55
N PHE A 12 -20.42 -51.01 1.98
CA PHE A 12 -21.49 -50.66 1.04
C PHE A 12 -21.01 -49.62 0.04
N LYS A 13 -21.24 -49.87 -1.25
CA LYS A 13 -20.95 -48.92 -2.32
C LYS A 13 -22.23 -48.64 -3.11
N SER A 14 -22.66 -47.38 -3.14
CA SER A 14 -23.74 -46.95 -4.04
C SER A 14 -23.17 -46.09 -5.16
N TYR A 15 -23.53 -46.44 -6.39
CA TYR A 15 -23.19 -45.73 -7.62
C TYR A 15 -24.47 -45.49 -8.44
N ASN A 16 -25.48 -44.85 -7.86
CA ASN A 16 -26.68 -44.43 -8.58
C ASN A 16 -26.68 -42.91 -8.79
N ASN A 17 -27.45 -42.43 -9.77
CA ASN A 17 -27.53 -41.00 -10.11
C ASN A 17 -28.06 -40.14 -8.96
N GLU A 18 -28.84 -40.74 -8.04
CA GLU A 18 -29.37 -40.09 -6.85
C GLU A 18 -28.44 -40.23 -5.64
N GLY A 19 -27.49 -41.17 -5.63
CA GLY A 19 -26.62 -41.42 -4.48
C GLY A 19 -27.32 -41.94 -3.22
N THR A 20 -28.59 -42.30 -3.30
CA THR A 20 -29.31 -42.76 -2.11
C THR A 20 -29.02 -44.24 -1.86
N LEU A 21 -28.62 -44.59 -0.64
CA LEU A 21 -28.36 -45.99 -0.28
C LEU A 21 -29.66 -46.71 0.09
N PHE A 22 -30.52 -46.06 0.88
CA PHE A 22 -31.87 -46.55 1.18
C PHE A 22 -32.90 -45.51 0.76
N MET A 23 -33.66 -45.79 -0.31
CA MET A 23 -34.84 -45.02 -0.68
C MET A 23 -36.08 -45.76 -0.24
N LEU A 24 -36.88 -45.12 0.61
CA LEU A 24 -38.11 -45.68 1.15
C LEU A 24 -39.28 -44.93 0.53
N ASN A 25 -40.04 -45.60 -0.33
CA ASN A 25 -41.30 -45.09 -0.87
C ASN A 25 -42.45 -45.79 -0.11
N VAL A 26 -43.50 -45.04 0.24
CA VAL A 26 -44.77 -45.49 0.86
C VAL A 26 -44.81 -45.47 2.41
N GLY A 27 -45.97 -45.10 2.98
CA GLY A 27 -46.31 -44.92 4.40
C GLY A 27 -46.16 -46.18 5.27
N CYS A 28 -44.95 -46.69 5.34
CA CYS A 28 -44.57 -47.83 6.13
C CYS A 28 -44.09 -47.37 7.51
N ASN A 29 -44.58 -48.04 8.55
CA ASN A 29 -43.87 -48.05 9.84
C ASN A 29 -42.67 -48.98 9.72
N ILE A 30 -41.47 -48.43 9.87
CA ILE A 30 -40.20 -49.15 9.76
C ILE A 30 -39.49 -49.01 11.09
N GLU A 31 -39.13 -50.15 11.68
CA GLU A 31 -38.23 -50.21 12.82
C GLU A 31 -36.91 -50.84 12.35
N ILE A 32 -35.80 -50.13 12.58
CA ILE A 32 -34.44 -50.57 12.31
C ILE A 32 -33.75 -50.68 13.67
N THR A 33 -33.49 -51.90 14.16
CA THR A 33 -32.81 -52.13 15.44
C THR A 33 -31.41 -52.73 15.25
N ASP A 34 -30.47 -52.37 16.14
CA ASP A 34 -29.09 -52.87 16.18
C ASP A 34 -28.32 -52.70 14.85
N PHE A 35 -28.57 -51.57 14.19
CA PHE A 35 -28.00 -51.25 12.90
C PHE A 35 -26.50 -50.97 13.04
N ILE A 36 -25.63 -51.73 12.37
CA ILE A 36 -24.20 -51.43 12.33
C ILE A 36 -23.79 -51.23 10.87
N PHE A 37 -23.38 -50.01 10.57
CA PHE A 37 -22.89 -49.60 9.27
C PHE A 37 -21.43 -49.20 9.40
N GLU A 38 -20.54 -49.85 8.67
CA GLU A 38 -19.12 -49.50 8.64
C GLU A 38 -18.64 -49.37 7.18
N ASP A 39 -17.83 -48.36 6.91
CA ASP A 39 -17.11 -48.17 5.64
C ASP A 39 -18.05 -48.01 4.43
N ALA A 40 -19.08 -47.17 4.54
CA ALA A 40 -19.99 -46.90 3.43
C ALA A 40 -19.40 -45.84 2.50
N TRP A 41 -19.50 -46.06 1.19
CA TRP A 41 -19.06 -45.10 0.18
C TRP A 41 -20.19 -44.83 -0.80
N CYS A 42 -20.50 -43.57 -1.05
CA CYS A 42 -21.47 -43.17 -2.06
C CYS A 42 -20.91 -42.09 -2.97
N LYS A 43 -21.13 -42.23 -4.29
CA LYS A 43 -20.84 -41.18 -5.25
C LYS A 43 -22.05 -40.88 -6.11
N SER A 44 -22.46 -39.62 -6.14
CA SER A 44 -23.67 -39.17 -6.82
C SER A 44 -23.41 -37.94 -7.68
N LYS A 45 -24.18 -37.82 -8.77
CA LYS A 45 -24.28 -36.61 -9.60
C LYS A 45 -25.54 -35.79 -9.27
N GLY A 46 -26.24 -36.08 -8.18
CA GLY A 46 -27.45 -35.37 -7.75
C GLY A 46 -27.59 -35.34 -6.22
N ASN A 47 -28.68 -34.75 -5.73
CA ASN A 47 -29.00 -34.74 -4.30
C ASN A 47 -29.08 -36.17 -3.77
N SER A 48 -28.28 -36.46 -2.76
CA SER A 48 -28.12 -37.79 -2.19
C SER A 48 -28.38 -37.77 -0.70
N ALA A 49 -29.04 -38.80 -0.20
CA ALA A 49 -29.06 -39.06 1.22
C ALA A 49 -28.71 -40.51 1.51
N PHE A 50 -28.00 -40.77 2.60
CA PHE A 50 -27.72 -42.15 2.99
C PHE A 50 -29.05 -42.90 3.23
N LEU A 51 -29.98 -42.27 3.94
CA LEU A 51 -31.36 -42.69 4.02
C LEU A 51 -32.26 -41.56 3.52
N TYR A 52 -33.00 -41.81 2.44
CA TYR A 52 -33.94 -40.85 1.87
C TYR A 52 -35.33 -41.43 1.94
N HIS A 53 -36.23 -40.71 2.61
CA HIS A 53 -37.64 -41.08 2.64
C HIS A 53 -38.48 -40.07 1.87
N THR A 54 -39.16 -40.57 0.84
CA THR A 54 -40.09 -39.82 0.01
C THR A 54 -41.45 -40.50 0.07
N ILE A 55 -42.43 -39.80 0.64
CA ILE A 55 -43.82 -40.24 0.55
C ILE A 55 -44.38 -39.61 -0.73
N GLU A 56 -45.19 -40.33 -1.51
CA GLU A 56 -45.84 -39.75 -2.71
C GLU A 56 -47.20 -39.12 -2.36
N ASN A 57 -47.94 -39.67 -1.38
CA ASN A 57 -49.26 -39.16 -0.94
C ASN A 57 -49.23 -38.40 0.39
N LEU A 58 -49.96 -37.28 0.46
CA LEU A 58 -50.06 -36.39 1.64
C LEU A 58 -50.87 -36.97 2.82
N SER A 59 -51.59 -38.08 2.61
CA SER A 59 -52.50 -38.71 3.58
C SER A 59 -51.83 -39.71 4.51
N ASP A 60 -50.65 -40.22 4.15
CA ASP A 60 -50.08 -41.39 4.82
C ASP A 60 -49.05 -40.94 5.87
N GLN A 61 -49.27 -41.30 7.13
CA GLN A 61 -48.31 -41.11 8.21
C GLN A 61 -47.43 -42.36 8.31
N GLY A 62 -46.12 -42.20 8.09
CA GLY A 62 -45.14 -43.26 8.37
C GLY A 62 -44.37 -42.98 9.65
N GLU A 63 -44.15 -43.99 10.48
CA GLU A 63 -43.22 -43.94 11.62
C GLU A 63 -41.90 -44.66 11.28
N PHE A 64 -40.76 -44.06 11.62
CA PHE A 64 -39.45 -44.62 11.37
C PHE A 64 -38.63 -44.66 12.64
N HIS A 65 -38.54 -45.84 13.24
CA HIS A 65 -37.85 -46.09 14.50
C HIS A 65 -36.44 -46.60 14.19
N ILE A 66 -35.38 -45.82 14.40
CA ILE A 66 -33.99 -46.30 14.40
C ILE A 66 -33.59 -46.59 15.85
N ARG A 67 -33.21 -47.82 16.18
CA ARG A 67 -32.68 -48.22 17.48
C ARG A 67 -31.26 -48.79 17.41
N ASN A 68 -30.39 -48.48 18.38
CA ASN A 68 -29.03 -49.03 18.52
C ASN A 68 -28.18 -48.94 17.22
N CYS A 69 -28.01 -47.75 16.64
CA CYS A 69 -27.48 -47.59 15.29
C CYS A 69 -26.02 -47.11 15.23
N ASN A 70 -25.03 -48.00 15.14
CA ASN A 70 -23.62 -47.61 15.01
C ASN A 70 -23.23 -47.34 13.55
N VAL A 71 -22.86 -46.12 13.18
CA VAL A 71 -22.67 -45.71 11.77
C VAL A 71 -21.27 -45.17 11.53
N LYS A 72 -20.28 -46.01 11.28
CA LYS A 72 -18.87 -45.62 11.12
C LYS A 72 -18.45 -45.47 9.65
N ASN A 73 -17.49 -44.59 9.41
CA ASN A 73 -16.77 -44.43 8.15
C ASN A 73 -17.70 -44.25 6.93
N ILE A 74 -18.67 -43.33 7.02
CA ILE A 74 -19.47 -42.96 5.85
C ILE A 74 -18.71 -41.91 5.04
N LEU A 75 -18.37 -42.29 3.80
CA LEU A 75 -17.91 -41.41 2.76
C LEU A 75 -19.03 -41.16 1.76
N MET A 76 -19.36 -39.91 1.52
CA MET A 76 -20.21 -39.53 0.39
C MET A 76 -19.47 -38.43 -0.37
N ASN A 77 -19.32 -38.62 -1.69
CA ASN A 77 -18.63 -37.71 -2.59
C ASN A 77 -19.60 -37.32 -3.71
N THR A 78 -20.19 -36.14 -3.60
CA THR A 78 -21.20 -35.67 -4.54
C THR A 78 -21.00 -34.19 -4.84
N ASP A 79 -21.44 -33.78 -6.03
CA ASP A 79 -21.41 -32.38 -6.46
C ASP A 79 -22.66 -31.58 -5.97
N PHE A 80 -23.55 -32.22 -5.19
CA PHE A 80 -24.91 -31.75 -4.82
C PHE A 80 -25.26 -32.10 -3.35
N ASP A 81 -26.47 -31.76 -2.86
CA ASP A 81 -26.88 -31.94 -1.46
C ASP A 81 -26.61 -33.34 -0.90
N MET A 82 -25.86 -33.43 0.22
CA MET A 82 -25.62 -34.68 0.95
C MET A 82 -26.32 -34.67 2.29
N ARG A 83 -27.16 -35.65 2.59
CA ARG A 83 -27.84 -35.75 3.89
C ARG A 83 -27.59 -37.13 4.47
N LEU A 84 -27.33 -37.28 5.78
CA LEU A 84 -27.33 -38.63 6.35
C LEU A 84 -28.75 -39.18 6.31
N ILE A 85 -29.72 -38.36 6.73
CA ILE A 85 -31.13 -38.70 6.69
C ILE A 85 -31.90 -37.51 6.11
N GLY A 86 -32.57 -37.74 4.98
CA GLY A 86 -33.44 -36.78 4.32
C GLY A 86 -34.89 -37.22 4.37
N TRP A 87 -35.78 -36.36 4.88
CA TRP A 87 -37.18 -36.69 5.11
C TRP A 87 -38.11 -35.64 4.49
N ASN A 88 -38.82 -36.01 3.41
CA ASN A 88 -39.45 -35.03 2.52
C ASN A 88 -40.98 -34.84 2.69
N LYS A 89 -41.69 -35.68 3.48
CA LYS A 89 -43.16 -35.60 3.71
C LYS A 89 -43.59 -36.15 5.09
N LYS A 90 -44.84 -35.90 5.53
CA LYS A 90 -45.38 -36.18 6.89
C LYS A 90 -44.96 -37.56 7.47
N GLY A 91 -44.27 -37.56 8.61
CA GLY A 91 -44.00 -38.79 9.36
C GLY A 91 -43.27 -38.55 10.68
N LEU A 92 -43.19 -39.60 11.51
CA LEU A 92 -42.47 -39.60 12.79
C LEU A 92 -41.12 -40.27 12.57
N LEU A 93 -40.02 -39.56 12.83
CA LEU A 93 -38.66 -40.10 12.83
C LEU A 93 -38.21 -40.25 14.28
N LEU A 94 -37.99 -41.48 14.74
CA LEU A 94 -37.70 -41.82 16.12
C LEU A 94 -36.35 -42.52 16.26
N PHE A 95 -35.38 -41.93 16.96
CA PHE A 95 -34.09 -42.54 17.26
C PHE A 95 -34.02 -43.00 18.72
N LEU A 96 -33.70 -44.27 18.95
CA LEU A 96 -33.53 -44.88 20.26
C LEU A 96 -32.15 -45.54 20.34
N ARG A 97 -31.18 -44.86 20.94
CA ARG A 97 -29.90 -45.42 21.37
C ARG A 97 -28.81 -45.48 20.28
N TYR A 98 -27.69 -44.81 20.61
CA TYR A 98 -26.34 -44.80 20.00
C TYR A 98 -26.23 -44.58 18.47
N ILE A 99 -25.62 -43.46 18.01
CA ILE A 99 -25.22 -43.13 16.61
C ILE A 99 -23.80 -42.58 16.55
N ARG A 100 -22.80 -43.44 16.40
CA ARG A 100 -21.41 -43.03 16.33
C ARG A 100 -20.91 -43.00 14.91
N SER A 101 -20.51 -41.81 14.43
CA SER A 101 -19.72 -41.64 13.21
C SER A 101 -18.24 -41.81 13.49
N PHE A 102 -17.54 -42.36 12.49
CA PHE A 102 -16.11 -42.22 12.31
C PHE A 102 -15.95 -41.66 10.88
N HIS A 103 -15.06 -40.70 10.66
CA HIS A 103 -14.84 -40.06 9.35
C HIS A 103 -13.34 -40.21 8.99
N TRP A 104 -12.94 -40.34 7.71
CA TRP A 104 -12.70 -39.24 6.72
C TRP A 104 -12.64 -39.71 5.24
N PHE A 105 -12.84 -38.78 4.28
CA PHE A 105 -12.01 -38.48 3.06
C PHE A 105 -12.73 -37.70 1.92
N ILE A 106 -12.47 -36.39 1.80
CA ILE A 106 -12.32 -35.72 0.50
C ILE A 106 -10.88 -35.19 0.49
N TYR A 107 -9.99 -35.93 -0.20
CA TYR A 107 -8.57 -35.61 -0.45
C TYR A 107 -7.81 -34.78 0.60
N SER A 108 -7.34 -35.39 1.69
CA SER A 108 -6.08 -35.03 2.38
C SER A 108 -5.74 -36.08 3.45
N LEU A 109 -4.45 -36.40 3.59
CA LEU A 109 -3.81 -37.54 4.28
C LEU A 109 -4.39 -38.00 5.65
N ASP A 110 -4.14 -39.28 5.94
CA ASP A 110 -4.41 -40.17 7.09
C ASP A 110 -4.27 -39.67 8.54
N HIS A 111 -4.43 -38.39 8.86
CA HIS A 111 -4.40 -37.93 10.25
C HIS A 111 -5.82 -37.83 10.83
N LYS A 112 -6.07 -38.61 11.90
CA LYS A 112 -7.15 -38.31 12.85
C LYS A 112 -6.89 -36.89 13.39
N LEU A 113 -7.54 -35.90 12.81
CA LEU A 113 -7.56 -34.58 13.41
C LEU A 113 -8.38 -34.68 14.68
N GLU A 114 -7.70 -34.63 15.82
CA GLU A 114 -8.37 -34.40 17.08
C GLU A 114 -9.08 -33.05 16.98
N ASN A 115 -10.37 -33.05 17.30
CA ASN A 115 -11.11 -31.81 17.42
C ASN A 115 -10.55 -31.06 18.62
N ASN A 116 -9.64 -30.16 18.32
CA ASN A 116 -9.01 -29.25 19.24
C ASN A 116 -8.85 -27.89 18.55
N GLU A 117 -8.65 -26.85 19.35
CA GLU A 117 -8.57 -25.47 18.87
C GLU A 117 -7.43 -25.26 17.87
N LYS A 118 -6.33 -26.03 17.96
CA LYS A 118 -5.17 -25.91 17.05
C LYS A 118 -5.51 -26.35 15.62
N ASN A 119 -6.45 -27.28 15.48
CA ASN A 119 -6.87 -27.84 14.20
C ASN A 119 -8.10 -27.12 13.61
N PHE A 120 -8.58 -26.05 14.24
CA PHE A 120 -9.83 -25.38 13.86
C PHE A 120 -9.84 -24.95 12.38
N LEU A 121 -8.74 -24.40 11.87
CA LEU A 121 -8.64 -23.92 10.49
C LEU A 121 -8.73 -25.07 9.46
N GLU A 122 -8.15 -26.23 9.79
CA GLU A 122 -8.23 -27.43 8.95
C GLU A 122 -9.64 -28.02 8.96
N LEU A 123 -10.30 -28.01 10.14
CA LEU A 123 -11.69 -28.43 10.27
C LEU A 123 -12.62 -27.56 9.43
N GLU A 124 -12.44 -26.23 9.45
CA GLU A 124 -13.20 -25.24 8.68
C GLU A 124 -13.05 -25.42 7.16
N ASN A 125 -11.84 -25.75 6.69
CA ASN A 125 -11.60 -26.02 5.26
C ASN A 125 -12.14 -27.38 4.80
N GLY A 126 -12.31 -28.34 5.72
CA GLY A 126 -12.77 -29.70 5.43
C GLY A 126 -14.28 -29.94 5.58
N VAL A 127 -15.07 -28.90 5.85
CA VAL A 127 -16.50 -29.04 6.18
C VAL A 127 -17.32 -29.46 4.97
N GLY A 128 -18.10 -30.53 5.12
CA GLY A 128 -19.12 -30.87 4.14
C GLY A 128 -20.28 -29.85 4.19
N LYS A 129 -20.70 -29.34 3.02
CA LYS A 129 -21.71 -28.28 2.84
C LYS A 129 -23.15 -28.58 3.35
N TYR A 130 -23.36 -29.62 4.15
CA TYR A 130 -24.71 -30.12 4.42
C TYR A 130 -24.89 -30.71 5.81
N GLY A 131 -26.15 -30.92 6.18
CA GLY A 131 -26.61 -31.34 7.51
C GLY A 131 -26.41 -32.81 7.87
N LEU A 132 -26.44 -33.08 9.18
CA LEU A 132 -26.60 -34.44 9.71
C LEU A 132 -28.04 -34.95 9.51
N ILE A 133 -29.04 -34.24 9.99
CA ILE A 133 -30.46 -34.56 9.83
C ILE A 133 -31.15 -33.37 9.19
N THR A 134 -31.81 -33.61 8.04
CA THR A 134 -32.60 -32.57 7.38
C THR A 134 -34.02 -33.06 7.13
N MET A 135 -34.99 -32.37 7.71
CA MET A 135 -36.42 -32.62 7.50
C MET A 135 -37.05 -31.40 6.87
N THR A 136 -37.80 -31.59 5.79
CA THR A 136 -38.24 -30.49 4.92
C THR A 136 -39.75 -30.26 4.96
N SER A 137 -40.52 -31.17 5.59
CA SER A 137 -41.98 -31.11 5.62
C SER A 137 -42.54 -30.66 6.98
N SER A 138 -43.39 -29.64 6.96
CA SER A 138 -43.87 -28.86 8.11
C SER A 138 -44.71 -29.61 9.18
N LEU A 139 -44.83 -30.93 9.09
CA LEU A 139 -45.66 -31.75 9.98
C LEU A 139 -44.94 -33.02 10.43
N ASN A 140 -43.62 -33.03 10.37
CA ASN A 140 -42.86 -34.16 10.85
C ASN A 140 -42.58 -34.03 12.34
N GLU A 141 -42.57 -35.15 13.05
CA GLU A 141 -42.06 -35.20 14.41
C GLU A 141 -40.70 -35.89 14.41
N LEU A 142 -39.72 -35.30 15.09
CA LEU A 142 -38.40 -35.90 15.31
C LEU A 142 -38.22 -36.18 16.78
N THR A 143 -38.17 -37.44 17.17
CA THR A 143 -37.89 -37.84 18.55
C THR A 143 -36.54 -38.54 18.63
N ILE A 144 -35.59 -38.01 19.40
CA ILE A 144 -34.27 -38.62 19.67
C ILE A 144 -34.19 -38.90 21.17
N LYS A 145 -34.04 -40.16 21.57
CA LYS A 145 -33.94 -40.52 22.99
C LYS A 145 -32.75 -41.41 23.27
N ASN A 146 -32.06 -41.17 24.40
CA ASN A 146 -30.97 -42.01 24.90
C ASN A 146 -29.86 -42.25 23.86
N THR A 147 -29.65 -41.30 22.93
CA THR A 147 -28.82 -41.49 21.74
C THR A 147 -27.47 -40.78 21.89
N LYS A 148 -26.40 -41.39 21.38
CA LYS A 148 -25.05 -40.83 21.43
C LYS A 148 -24.56 -40.46 20.03
N PHE A 149 -24.34 -39.19 19.72
CA PHE A 149 -23.81 -38.69 18.45
C PHE A 149 -22.33 -38.32 18.60
N GLU A 150 -21.43 -38.86 17.78
CA GLU A 150 -20.00 -38.54 17.86
C GLU A 150 -19.30 -38.40 16.51
N ASN A 151 -18.31 -37.50 16.43
CA ASN A 151 -17.37 -37.30 15.30
C ASN A 151 -18.04 -36.91 13.97
N PHE A 152 -18.92 -35.91 14.02
CA PHE A 152 -19.48 -35.29 12.81
C PHE A 152 -18.69 -34.03 12.44
N ASN A 153 -18.47 -33.81 11.13
CA ASN A 153 -17.98 -32.54 10.60
C ASN A 153 -18.89 -32.15 9.42
N LYS A 154 -19.79 -31.20 9.65
CA LYS A 154 -20.90 -30.85 8.76
C LYS A 154 -21.18 -29.35 8.82
N GLU A 155 -21.94 -28.81 7.86
CA GLU A 155 -22.32 -27.39 7.92
C GLU A 155 -23.22 -27.14 9.14
N PHE A 156 -24.23 -27.99 9.34
CA PHE A 156 -25.11 -27.98 10.49
C PHE A 156 -25.39 -29.41 10.95
N GLY A 157 -25.91 -29.58 12.16
CA GLY A 157 -26.36 -30.88 12.63
C GLY A 157 -27.79 -31.17 12.18
N ILE A 158 -28.76 -30.61 12.87
CA ILE A 158 -30.18 -30.87 12.73
C ILE A 158 -30.84 -29.61 12.18
N LYS A 159 -31.53 -29.76 11.04
CA LYS A 159 -32.35 -28.71 10.42
C LYS A 159 -33.72 -29.30 10.10
N VAL A 160 -34.76 -28.73 10.69
CA VAL A 160 -36.13 -29.26 10.58
C VAL A 160 -37.07 -28.13 10.17
N SER A 161 -37.93 -28.41 9.21
CA SER A 161 -38.97 -27.53 8.71
C SER A 161 -39.86 -26.90 9.78
N LYS A 162 -40.46 -25.77 9.41
CA LYS A 162 -41.43 -25.01 10.19
C LYS A 162 -42.48 -25.90 10.90
N GLU A 163 -42.81 -25.55 12.15
CA GLU A 163 -43.87 -26.16 12.99
C GLU A 163 -43.66 -27.63 13.39
N SER A 164 -42.60 -28.28 12.93
CA SER A 164 -42.30 -29.68 13.25
C SER A 164 -41.87 -29.81 14.72
N PRO A 165 -42.56 -30.63 15.55
CA PRO A 165 -42.13 -30.89 16.92
C PRO A 165 -40.88 -31.77 16.95
N ILE A 166 -39.87 -31.34 17.71
CA ILE A 166 -38.59 -32.02 17.83
C ILE A 166 -38.32 -32.24 19.30
N LYS A 167 -38.11 -33.49 19.68
CA LYS A 167 -37.96 -33.91 21.05
C LYS A 167 -36.68 -34.70 21.23
N ILE A 168 -35.73 -34.14 21.98
CA ILE A 168 -34.43 -34.77 22.25
C ILE A 168 -34.32 -35.00 23.76
N GLU A 169 -34.22 -36.27 24.19
CA GLU A 169 -34.18 -36.62 25.60
C GLU A 169 -32.95 -37.49 25.92
N ASN A 170 -32.27 -37.17 27.03
CA ASN A 170 -31.20 -37.99 27.62
C ASN A 170 -30.13 -38.43 26.62
N SER A 171 -29.79 -37.54 25.69
CA SER A 171 -28.87 -37.83 24.59
C SER A 171 -27.50 -37.20 24.84
N TYR A 172 -26.51 -37.59 24.04
CA TYR A 172 -25.12 -37.15 24.22
C TYR A 172 -24.50 -36.85 22.85
N PHE A 173 -24.14 -35.59 22.61
CA PHE A 173 -23.48 -35.14 21.38
C PHE A 173 -22.03 -34.79 21.72
N ASN A 174 -21.06 -35.38 21.03
CA ASN A 174 -19.65 -35.21 21.37
C ASN A 174 -18.71 -35.14 20.17
N ASN A 175 -17.57 -34.47 20.36
CA ASN A 175 -16.45 -34.41 19.42
C ASN A 175 -16.91 -34.12 17.99
N SER A 176 -17.69 -33.05 17.78
CA SER A 176 -18.24 -32.73 16.46
C SER A 176 -17.93 -31.30 16.06
N PHE A 177 -17.95 -30.99 14.78
CA PHE A 177 -17.70 -29.67 14.20
C PHE A 177 -18.88 -29.25 13.31
N PHE A 178 -19.43 -28.06 13.55
CA PHE A 178 -20.52 -27.49 12.77
C PHE A 178 -20.27 -26.01 12.46
N THR A 179 -20.24 -25.60 11.20
CA THR A 179 -20.04 -24.17 10.87
C THR A 179 -21.23 -23.31 11.30
N ARG A 180 -22.43 -23.88 11.28
CA ARG A 180 -23.73 -23.26 11.59
C ARG A 180 -24.41 -23.90 12.80
N GLY A 181 -23.61 -24.36 13.76
CA GLY A 181 -24.10 -25.02 14.97
C GLY A 181 -24.74 -26.39 14.73
N LEU A 182 -24.89 -27.15 15.81
CA LEU A 182 -25.66 -28.40 15.79
C LEU A 182 -27.13 -28.13 15.42
N PHE A 183 -27.72 -27.04 15.90
CA PHE A 183 -29.04 -26.58 15.55
C PHE A 183 -28.89 -25.25 14.80
N SER A 184 -29.04 -25.30 13.48
CA SER A 184 -29.07 -24.10 12.65
C SER A 184 -30.51 -23.64 12.51
N LEU A 185 -30.79 -22.45 13.03
CA LEU A 185 -32.10 -21.83 13.12
C LEU A 185 -32.07 -20.62 12.22
N ASN A 186 -32.35 -20.82 10.94
CA ASN A 186 -32.37 -19.74 9.97
C ASN A 186 -33.66 -19.76 9.15
N TYR A 187 -34.16 -18.55 8.90
CA TYR A 187 -35.28 -18.28 8.02
C TYR A 187 -34.79 -17.39 6.90
N PHE A 188 -34.51 -18.02 5.78
CA PHE A 188 -34.37 -17.31 4.52
C PHE A 188 -35.71 -17.37 3.80
N VAL A 189 -36.22 -16.19 3.43
CA VAL A 189 -37.50 -16.03 2.73
C VAL A 189 -37.53 -16.84 1.42
N ASP A 190 -36.38 -16.99 0.77
CA ASP A 190 -36.27 -17.67 -0.54
C ASP A 190 -35.98 -19.18 -0.42
N ASP A 191 -35.68 -19.67 0.79
CA ASP A 191 -35.31 -21.06 0.99
C ASP A 191 -36.50 -21.81 1.60
N SER A 192 -37.09 -22.72 0.83
CA SER A 192 -38.19 -23.60 1.27
C SER A 192 -37.88 -24.41 2.55
N LEU A 193 -36.63 -24.38 3.01
CA LEU A 193 -36.08 -25.04 4.16
C LEU A 193 -35.89 -24.08 5.35
N SER A 194 -36.92 -23.30 5.70
CA SER A 194 -36.89 -22.55 6.95
C SER A 194 -36.90 -23.49 8.16
N SER A 195 -36.00 -23.27 9.12
CA SER A 195 -35.83 -24.15 10.26
C SER A 195 -36.49 -23.60 11.53
N THR A 196 -37.82 -23.64 11.57
CA THR A 196 -38.63 -23.03 12.63
C THR A 196 -39.52 -24.05 13.35
N GLY A 197 -38.90 -25.16 13.76
CA GLY A 197 -39.57 -26.20 14.56
C GLY A 197 -39.76 -25.81 16.03
N ASN A 198 -40.54 -26.63 16.75
CA ASN A 198 -40.69 -26.54 18.21
C ASN A 198 -39.78 -27.57 18.87
N TYR A 199 -38.72 -27.13 19.55
CA TYR A 199 -37.71 -28.01 20.11
C TYR A 199 -37.91 -28.17 21.62
N THR A 200 -37.93 -29.41 22.07
CA THR A 200 -37.87 -29.78 23.49
C THR A 200 -36.64 -30.63 23.70
N ILE A 201 -35.63 -30.09 24.38
CA ILE A 201 -34.35 -30.76 24.66
C ILE A 201 -34.23 -30.94 26.17
N LEU A 202 -34.17 -32.19 26.63
CA LEU A 202 -34.19 -32.55 28.05
C LEU A 202 -33.01 -33.47 28.39
N GLY A 203 -32.29 -33.17 29.47
CA GLY A 203 -31.30 -34.10 30.05
C GLY A 203 -30.13 -34.43 29.10
N THR A 204 -29.86 -33.57 28.12
CA THR A 204 -28.92 -33.85 27.03
C THR A 204 -27.58 -33.18 27.30
N THR A 205 -26.48 -33.87 26.97
CA THR A 205 -25.12 -33.34 27.11
C THR A 205 -24.50 -33.04 25.75
N PHE A 206 -23.86 -31.88 25.64
CA PHE A 206 -23.14 -31.39 24.48
C PHE A 206 -21.67 -31.14 24.89
N GLU A 207 -20.77 -32.01 24.46
CA GLU A 207 -19.36 -31.98 24.89
C GLU A 207 -18.39 -31.88 23.71
N ASN A 208 -17.38 -31.02 23.78
CA ASN A 208 -16.38 -30.87 22.71
C ASN A 208 -17.02 -30.64 21.32
N ILE A 209 -18.05 -29.82 21.25
CA ILE A 209 -18.64 -29.38 19.98
C ILE A 209 -17.96 -28.08 19.56
N TYR A 210 -17.52 -28.05 18.31
CA TYR A 210 -16.79 -26.94 17.71
C TYR A 210 -17.64 -26.28 16.62
N GLY A 211 -17.50 -24.97 16.41
CA GLY A 211 -18.19 -24.31 15.31
C GLY A 211 -17.74 -22.91 14.97
N ILE A 212 -18.33 -22.30 13.95
CA ILE A 212 -18.05 -20.90 13.61
C ILE A 212 -19.05 -19.99 14.33
N LYS A 213 -20.36 -20.21 14.09
CA LYS A 213 -21.46 -19.43 14.66
C LYS A 213 -22.23 -20.27 15.66
N GLY A 214 -21.82 -20.25 16.93
CA GLY A 214 -22.35 -21.18 17.90
C GLY A 214 -21.87 -22.61 17.62
N SER A 215 -21.32 -23.29 18.62
CA SER A 215 -21.05 -24.72 18.44
C SER A 215 -22.36 -25.53 18.40
N VAL A 216 -23.35 -25.13 19.20
CA VAL A 216 -24.59 -25.86 19.37
C VAL A 216 -25.77 -25.14 18.74
N PHE A 217 -25.91 -23.82 18.92
CA PHE A 217 -27.05 -23.07 18.40
C PHE A 217 -26.59 -21.89 17.53
N ASP A 218 -27.05 -21.86 16.28
CA ASP A 218 -26.91 -20.74 15.33
C ASP A 218 -28.30 -20.15 15.08
N ILE A 219 -28.65 -19.05 15.76
CA ILE A 219 -29.98 -18.42 15.71
C ILE A 219 -29.91 -17.17 14.83
N GLU A 220 -30.33 -17.31 13.58
CA GLU A 220 -30.39 -16.26 12.57
C GLU A 220 -31.82 -16.04 12.03
N GLY A 221 -32.06 -14.89 11.40
CA GLY A 221 -33.32 -14.57 10.72
C GLY A 221 -34.18 -13.53 11.43
N TYR A 222 -35.16 -13.02 10.69
CA TYR A 222 -36.05 -11.93 11.10
C TYR A 222 -37.51 -12.41 11.11
N ASP A 223 -38.32 -11.86 12.02
CA ASP A 223 -39.77 -12.07 12.16
C ASP A 223 -40.21 -13.51 12.44
N TYR A 224 -40.23 -13.87 13.72
CA TYR A 224 -40.69 -15.18 14.16
C TYR A 224 -41.76 -15.06 15.23
N HIS A 225 -42.96 -15.53 14.90
CA HIS A 225 -44.07 -15.52 15.86
C HIS A 225 -44.46 -16.89 16.44
N ASN A 226 -43.93 -18.01 15.92
CA ASN A 226 -44.53 -19.33 16.23
C ASN A 226 -43.54 -20.47 16.55
N PHE A 227 -42.30 -20.19 17.00
CA PHE A 227 -41.40 -21.25 17.44
C PHE A 227 -41.09 -21.15 18.95
N SER A 228 -40.82 -22.31 19.55
CA SER A 228 -40.41 -22.43 20.94
C SER A 228 -39.28 -23.46 21.08
N TYR A 229 -38.25 -23.09 21.84
CA TYR A 229 -37.12 -23.94 22.18
C TYR A 229 -37.06 -24.02 23.70
N ASN A 230 -37.33 -25.20 24.24
CA ASN A 230 -37.25 -25.45 25.66
C ASN A 230 -36.10 -26.41 25.92
N ILE A 231 -35.00 -25.87 26.44
CA ILE A 231 -33.79 -26.60 26.80
C ILE A 231 -33.76 -26.71 28.33
N THR A 232 -33.77 -27.93 28.83
CA THR A 232 -34.02 -28.26 30.23
C THR A 232 -32.98 -29.25 30.75
N ASN A 233 -32.36 -28.97 31.90
CA ASN A 233 -31.40 -29.89 32.54
C ASN A 233 -30.28 -30.38 31.60
N CYS A 234 -29.76 -29.50 30.75
CA CYS A 234 -28.73 -29.86 29.77
C CYS A 234 -27.34 -29.40 30.23
N ILE A 235 -26.30 -30.10 29.78
CA ILE A 235 -24.91 -29.80 30.11
C ILE A 235 -24.15 -29.43 28.84
N PHE A 236 -23.51 -28.26 28.82
CA PHE A 236 -22.67 -27.76 27.74
C PHE A 236 -21.23 -27.69 28.23
N LYS A 237 -20.37 -28.59 27.75
CA LYS A 237 -19.02 -28.73 28.27
C LYS A 237 -17.94 -28.65 27.19
N ASN A 238 -16.89 -27.86 27.43
CA ASN A 238 -15.73 -27.76 26.53
C ASN A 238 -16.09 -27.43 25.07
N ASN A 239 -17.19 -26.73 24.83
CA ASN A 239 -17.55 -26.34 23.48
C ASN A 239 -16.80 -25.08 23.07
N TYR A 240 -16.50 -24.95 21.78
CA TYR A 240 -15.76 -23.83 21.25
C TYR A 240 -16.37 -23.30 19.95
N SER A 241 -16.42 -21.98 19.79
CA SER A 241 -16.74 -21.40 18.49
C SER A 241 -16.06 -20.04 18.27
N LYS A 242 -16.04 -19.54 17.02
CA LYS A 242 -15.55 -18.17 16.74
C LYS A 242 -16.47 -17.09 17.32
N TYR A 243 -17.78 -17.33 17.32
CA TYR A 243 -18.79 -16.42 17.86
C TYR A 243 -19.76 -17.19 18.74
N GLY A 244 -19.72 -16.94 20.05
CA GLY A 244 -20.62 -17.55 21.01
C GLY A 244 -20.32 -19.02 21.22
N GLY A 245 -19.52 -19.35 22.25
CA GLY A 245 -18.93 -20.68 22.41
C GLY A 245 -19.94 -21.83 22.37
N VAL A 246 -21.18 -21.56 22.79
CA VAL A 246 -22.34 -22.45 22.63
C VAL A 246 -23.38 -21.86 21.67
N ILE A 247 -23.70 -20.58 21.83
CA ILE A 247 -24.85 -19.92 21.21
C ILE A 247 -24.42 -18.67 20.45
N TYR A 248 -24.75 -18.63 19.17
CA TYR A 248 -24.74 -17.42 18.35
C TYR A 248 -26.18 -17.00 18.07
N SER A 249 -26.54 -15.75 18.36
CA SER A 249 -27.93 -15.31 18.24
C SER A 249 -28.08 -13.87 17.76
N ILE A 250 -28.64 -13.68 16.56
CA ILE A 250 -28.86 -12.34 16.00
C ILE A 250 -30.32 -11.93 15.91
N ASN A 251 -31.23 -12.81 16.33
CA ASN A 251 -32.67 -12.59 16.28
C ASN A 251 -33.20 -11.95 17.57
N ASP A 252 -33.81 -10.77 17.46
CA ASP A 252 -34.34 -9.97 18.57
C ASP A 252 -35.45 -10.66 19.38
N ASP A 253 -36.10 -11.71 18.85
CA ASP A 253 -37.15 -12.47 19.56
C ASP A 253 -36.62 -13.69 20.33
N SER A 254 -35.31 -13.92 20.31
CA SER A 254 -34.70 -15.10 20.98
C SER A 254 -35.02 -15.18 22.47
N SER A 255 -35.07 -14.03 23.16
CA SER A 255 -35.46 -13.95 24.57
C SER A 255 -36.88 -14.44 24.86
N LYS A 256 -37.79 -14.43 23.89
CA LYS A 256 -39.17 -14.89 24.06
C LYS A 256 -39.34 -16.36 23.70
N SER A 257 -38.58 -16.81 22.71
CA SER A 257 -38.80 -18.10 22.06
C SER A 257 -37.82 -19.18 22.48
N ILE A 258 -36.71 -18.85 23.13
CA ILE A 258 -35.66 -19.80 23.51
C ILE A 258 -35.41 -19.72 25.00
N ASN A 259 -35.73 -20.79 25.72
CA ASN A 259 -35.62 -20.90 27.16
C ASN A 259 -34.61 -21.99 27.54
N PHE A 260 -33.59 -21.60 28.31
CA PHE A 260 -32.67 -22.48 28.97
C PHE A 260 -33.00 -22.52 30.46
N THR A 261 -33.33 -23.70 30.96
CA THR A 261 -33.74 -23.92 32.36
C THR A 261 -32.84 -24.97 33.00
N ASN A 262 -32.24 -24.62 34.13
CA ASN A 262 -31.32 -25.48 34.90
C ASN A 262 -30.22 -26.10 34.01
N CYS A 263 -29.61 -25.31 33.14
CA CYS A 263 -28.54 -25.76 32.25
C CYS A 263 -27.18 -25.38 32.82
N GLU A 264 -26.18 -26.25 32.64
CA GLU A 264 -24.82 -26.04 33.12
C GLU A 264 -23.87 -25.74 31.95
N PHE A 265 -23.01 -24.74 32.12
CA PHE A 265 -22.04 -24.30 31.12
C PHE A 265 -20.62 -24.41 31.67
N ILE A 266 -19.87 -25.44 31.27
CA ILE A 266 -18.59 -25.81 31.87
C ILE A 266 -17.46 -25.65 30.86
N ASN A 267 -16.55 -24.70 31.11
CA ASN A 267 -15.34 -24.49 30.30
C ASN A 267 -15.61 -24.34 28.79
N ASN A 268 -16.73 -23.71 28.41
CA ASN A 268 -16.96 -23.29 27.03
C ASN A 268 -16.12 -22.05 26.72
N ARG A 269 -15.68 -21.89 25.48
CA ARG A 269 -14.73 -20.84 25.09
C ARG A 269 -15.09 -20.23 23.74
N SER A 270 -14.87 -18.94 23.60
CA SER A 270 -14.95 -18.24 22.31
C SER A 270 -14.20 -16.93 22.39
N PRO A 271 -13.60 -16.43 21.29
CA PRO A 271 -13.07 -15.07 21.23
C PRO A 271 -14.15 -14.01 21.51
N LEU A 272 -15.42 -14.32 21.24
CA LEU A 272 -16.55 -13.41 21.41
C LEU A 272 -17.68 -14.16 22.11
N GLY A 273 -17.74 -14.06 23.44
CA GLY A 273 -18.79 -14.70 24.24
C GLY A 273 -18.53 -16.18 24.47
N ASN A 274 -17.92 -16.54 25.60
CA ASN A 274 -17.59 -17.92 25.97
C ASN A 274 -18.81 -18.86 25.93
N ILE A 275 -20.01 -18.32 26.18
CA ILE A 275 -21.27 -19.06 26.07
C ILE A 275 -22.12 -18.45 24.95
N VAL A 276 -22.42 -17.16 25.05
CA VAL A 276 -23.36 -16.47 24.15
C VAL A 276 -22.70 -15.29 23.45
N TYR A 277 -22.85 -15.24 22.13
CA TYR A 277 -22.69 -14.02 21.34
C TYR A 277 -24.04 -13.61 20.77
N SER A 278 -24.49 -12.39 21.08
CA SER A 278 -25.80 -11.90 20.62
C SER A 278 -25.71 -10.59 19.83
N SER A 279 -26.64 -10.30 18.91
CA SER A 279 -26.66 -9.01 18.20
C SER A 279 -26.97 -7.82 19.11
N ASN A 280 -27.80 -8.03 20.12
CA ASN A 280 -28.15 -7.07 21.17
C ASN A 280 -28.74 -7.83 22.37
N ILE A 281 -29.11 -7.11 23.44
CA ILE A 281 -29.72 -7.70 24.64
C ILE A 281 -30.99 -8.52 24.34
N LYS A 282 -31.86 -8.08 23.41
CA LYS A 282 -33.12 -8.78 23.10
C LYS A 282 -32.88 -10.13 22.42
N SER A 283 -31.77 -10.23 21.70
CA SER A 283 -31.32 -11.45 21.04
C SER A 283 -30.65 -12.45 21.97
N ILE A 284 -30.51 -12.16 23.26
CA ILE A 284 -30.03 -13.12 24.25
C ILE A 284 -31.20 -14.07 24.59
N PRO A 285 -31.04 -15.40 24.48
CA PRO A 285 -32.04 -16.35 24.95
C PRO A 285 -32.38 -16.14 26.43
N ASN A 286 -33.53 -16.63 26.87
CA ASN A 286 -33.89 -16.58 28.28
C ASN A 286 -33.17 -17.69 29.05
N PHE A 287 -32.47 -17.34 30.14
CA PHE A 287 -31.77 -18.30 31.01
C PHE A 287 -32.31 -18.20 32.43
N SER A 288 -32.60 -19.35 33.06
CA SER A 288 -33.02 -19.39 34.46
C SER A 288 -31.95 -18.90 35.43
N ASN A 289 -30.67 -18.96 35.04
CA ASN A 289 -29.51 -18.54 35.82
C ASN A 289 -28.74 -17.39 35.14
N ILE A 290 -29.45 -16.49 34.45
CA ILE A 290 -28.81 -15.38 33.71
C ILE A 290 -27.92 -14.48 34.59
N GLU A 291 -28.28 -14.30 35.85
CA GLU A 291 -27.52 -13.47 36.81
C GLU A 291 -26.13 -14.04 37.05
N GLU A 292 -26.01 -15.35 37.29
CA GLU A 292 -24.72 -16.04 37.43
C GLU A 292 -23.87 -15.92 36.15
N LEU A 293 -24.51 -15.98 34.98
CA LEU A 293 -23.81 -15.85 33.70
C LEU A 293 -23.27 -14.43 33.46
N TYR A 294 -23.92 -13.39 34.01
CA TYR A 294 -23.39 -12.02 33.92
C TYR A 294 -22.14 -11.81 34.77
N GLU A 295 -21.99 -12.54 35.87
CA GLU A 295 -20.82 -12.49 36.75
C GLU A 295 -19.59 -13.15 36.13
N ILE A 296 -19.78 -14.09 35.20
CA ILE A 296 -18.68 -14.75 34.49
C ILE A 296 -18.17 -13.83 33.38
N GLU A 297 -16.92 -13.41 33.48
CA GLU A 297 -16.29 -12.55 32.49
C GLU A 297 -16.29 -13.20 31.09
N GLY A 298 -16.74 -12.43 30.10
CA GLY A 298 -16.85 -12.89 28.71
C GLY A 298 -17.86 -14.00 28.47
N ALA A 299 -18.63 -14.49 29.44
CA ALA A 299 -19.66 -15.52 29.21
C ALA A 299 -20.70 -15.08 28.18
N ILE A 300 -21.21 -13.88 28.36
CA ILE A 300 -22.18 -13.24 27.46
C ILE A 300 -21.55 -11.96 26.94
N VAL A 301 -21.53 -11.83 25.61
CA VAL A 301 -21.06 -10.65 24.88
C VAL A 301 -22.09 -10.31 23.82
N THR A 302 -22.38 -9.02 23.62
CA THR A 302 -23.17 -8.59 22.45
C THR A 302 -22.29 -8.01 21.36
N ASN A 303 -22.84 -7.89 20.15
CA ASN A 303 -22.26 -7.09 19.10
C ASN A 303 -21.98 -5.67 19.63
N PRO A 304 -20.89 -5.02 19.20
CA PRO A 304 -20.69 -3.60 19.45
C PRO A 304 -21.97 -2.78 19.28
N THR A 305 -22.23 -1.88 20.22
CA THR A 305 -23.38 -0.97 20.11
C THR A 305 -23.00 0.49 20.23
N ILE A 306 -21.86 0.82 20.84
CA ILE A 306 -21.42 2.20 21.07
C ILE A 306 -19.91 2.32 20.87
N ILE A 307 -19.49 3.40 20.22
CA ILE A 307 -18.11 3.88 20.27
C ILE A 307 -18.01 5.09 21.21
N LYS A 308 -16.99 5.11 22.06
CA LYS A 308 -16.73 6.23 22.99
C LYS A 308 -15.25 6.56 23.02
N LYS A 309 -14.94 7.86 23.00
CA LYS A 309 -13.63 8.42 23.31
C LYS A 309 -13.24 7.98 24.72
N MET A 310 -12.03 7.47 24.87
CA MET A 310 -11.45 7.15 26.17
C MET A 310 -11.22 8.46 26.92
N ASN A 311 -11.74 8.58 28.16
CA ASN A 311 -11.67 9.79 28.97
C ASN A 311 -10.24 10.35 28.99
N THR A 312 -10.03 11.43 28.24
CA THR A 312 -8.89 12.31 28.40
C THR A 312 -9.20 13.25 29.55
N THR A 313 -8.17 13.71 30.28
CA THR A 313 -8.35 14.65 31.39
C THR A 313 -9.05 15.95 30.98
N ASP A 314 -8.96 16.30 29.68
CA ASP A 314 -9.58 17.48 29.10
C ASP A 314 -10.66 17.09 28.08
N ASP A 315 -11.86 17.66 28.26
CA ASP A 315 -12.99 17.52 27.33
C ASP A 315 -12.74 18.28 26.02
N ILE A 316 -11.95 19.35 26.08
CA ILE A 316 -11.67 20.26 24.96
C ILE A 316 -10.16 20.28 24.69
N LEU A 317 -9.77 19.83 23.50
CA LEU A 317 -8.38 19.88 23.05
C LEU A 317 -8.05 21.28 22.55
N LYS A 318 -7.01 21.92 23.11
CA LYS A 318 -6.59 23.27 22.69
C LYS A 318 -5.42 23.20 21.72
N VAL A 319 -5.57 23.78 20.52
CA VAL A 319 -4.51 23.81 19.50
C VAL A 319 -4.43 25.17 18.83
N TYR A 320 -3.26 25.53 18.31
CA TYR A 320 -3.15 26.62 17.35
C TYR A 320 -3.49 26.12 15.94
N SER A 321 -4.07 26.98 15.10
CA SER A 321 -4.33 26.68 13.70
C SER A 321 -3.04 26.22 13.00
N GLY A 322 -3.04 25.05 12.36
CA GLY A 322 -1.85 24.49 11.72
C GLY A 322 -0.95 23.65 12.63
N ASN A 323 -1.26 23.51 13.92
CA ASN A 323 -0.55 22.55 14.77
C ASN A 323 -1.05 21.12 14.56
N THR A 324 -0.12 20.17 14.65
CA THR A 324 -0.45 18.75 14.74
C THR A 324 -0.95 18.43 16.13
N ILE A 325 -2.10 17.76 16.23
CA ILE A 325 -2.58 17.19 17.47
C ILE A 325 -1.59 16.08 17.89
N THR A 326 -0.84 16.32 18.95
CA THR A 326 0.14 15.36 19.49
C THR A 326 -0.48 14.35 20.43
N ASP A 327 -1.61 14.72 21.05
CA ASP A 327 -2.30 13.86 22.01
C ASP A 327 -2.94 12.69 21.28
N VAL A 328 -2.61 11.48 21.70
CA VAL A 328 -3.17 10.27 21.11
C VAL A 328 -4.58 10.10 21.66
N ILE A 329 -5.57 10.52 20.88
CA ILE A 329 -6.98 10.33 21.21
C ILE A 329 -7.35 8.90 20.83
N HIS A 330 -7.74 8.09 21.81
CA HIS A 330 -8.21 6.73 21.58
C HIS A 330 -9.73 6.68 21.66
N CYS A 331 -10.38 6.08 20.66
CA CYS A 331 -11.78 5.67 20.78
C CYS A 331 -11.85 4.16 21.03
N ASN A 332 -12.70 3.75 21.96
CA ASN A 332 -12.95 2.35 22.29
C ASN A 332 -14.37 1.97 21.89
N ILE A 333 -14.57 0.71 21.54
CA ILE A 333 -15.88 0.17 21.17
C ILE A 333 -16.39 -0.71 22.32
N TYR A 334 -17.68 -0.55 22.62
CA TYR A 334 -18.36 -1.18 23.73
C TYR A 334 -19.59 -1.97 23.26
N ASP A 335 -19.86 -3.08 23.94
CA ASP A 335 -21.10 -3.83 23.81
C ASP A 335 -22.24 -3.21 24.65
N ASP A 336 -23.41 -3.83 24.65
CA ASP A 336 -24.58 -3.35 25.40
C ASP A 336 -24.39 -3.39 26.92
N PHE A 337 -23.44 -4.19 27.40
CA PHE A 337 -23.10 -4.29 28.83
C PHE A 337 -22.04 -3.28 29.23
N GLY A 338 -21.59 -2.41 28.30
CA GLY A 338 -20.51 -1.46 28.54
C GLY A 338 -19.16 -2.14 28.68
N LYS A 339 -19.02 -3.39 28.25
CA LYS A 339 -17.73 -4.10 28.20
C LYS A 339 -16.99 -3.68 26.93
N ARG A 340 -15.69 -3.41 27.08
CA ARG A 340 -14.82 -3.06 25.94
C ARG A 340 -14.60 -4.30 25.07
N ILE A 341 -14.62 -4.11 23.76
CA ILE A 341 -14.45 -5.20 22.81
C ILE A 341 -13.02 -5.20 22.25
N ASN A 342 -12.41 -6.38 22.20
CA ASN A 342 -11.13 -6.59 21.54
C ASN A 342 -11.33 -7.02 20.07
N PHE A 343 -10.73 -6.28 19.14
CA PHE A 343 -10.72 -6.58 17.71
C PHE A 343 -9.86 -7.81 17.41
N HIS A 344 -8.67 -7.87 18.02
CA HIS A 344 -7.63 -8.84 17.70
C HIS A 344 -6.78 -9.16 18.92
N ASN A 345 -6.49 -10.44 19.15
CA ASN A 345 -5.60 -10.83 20.24
C ASN A 345 -4.12 -10.57 19.88
N ASN A 346 -3.78 -10.61 18.58
CA ASN A 346 -2.43 -10.36 18.07
C ASN A 346 -2.45 -9.75 16.66
N MET A 347 -1.30 -9.25 16.19
CA MET A 347 -1.18 -8.68 14.83
C MET A 347 -1.20 -9.74 13.71
N ASN A 348 -0.92 -11.02 14.02
CA ASN A 348 -0.95 -12.07 13.01
C ASN A 348 -2.38 -12.29 12.49
N GLU A 349 -3.38 -12.18 13.36
CA GLU A 349 -4.81 -12.22 12.97
C GLU A 349 -5.21 -11.10 12.00
N VAL A 350 -4.52 -9.97 12.06
CA VAL A 350 -4.73 -8.81 11.17
C VAL A 350 -4.16 -9.10 9.78
N GLU A 351 -2.94 -9.64 9.73
CA GLU A 351 -2.25 -9.95 8.47
C GLU A 351 -3.03 -10.95 7.61
N GLU A 352 -3.76 -11.87 8.25
CA GLU A 352 -4.60 -12.84 7.54
C GLU A 352 -5.77 -12.21 6.77
N SER A 353 -6.31 -11.06 7.21
CA SER A 353 -7.45 -10.45 6.52
C SER A 353 -7.76 -9.00 6.92
N LEU A 354 -7.42 -8.06 6.05
CA LEU A 354 -7.79 -6.64 6.18
C LEU A 354 -9.31 -6.40 6.27
N SER A 355 -10.14 -7.32 5.73
CA SER A 355 -11.60 -7.20 5.80
C SER A 355 -12.15 -7.36 7.22
N LYS A 356 -11.37 -7.93 8.15
CA LYS A 356 -11.73 -8.06 9.56
C LYS A 356 -11.47 -6.78 10.36
N MET A 357 -10.75 -5.80 9.79
CA MET A 357 -10.42 -4.54 10.47
C MET A 357 -11.55 -3.51 10.33
N PRO A 358 -11.97 -2.86 11.43
CA PRO A 358 -12.83 -1.69 11.36
C PRO A 358 -12.05 -0.48 10.87
N PHE A 359 -12.60 0.24 9.89
CA PHE A 359 -12.08 1.50 9.39
C PHE A 359 -12.99 2.64 9.81
N TYR A 360 -12.40 3.77 10.14
CA TYR A 360 -13.10 4.97 10.54
C TYR A 360 -12.65 6.20 9.75
N ASN A 361 -13.48 7.22 9.79
CA ASN A 361 -13.29 8.49 9.14
C ASN A 361 -13.51 9.62 10.17
N ILE A 362 -12.80 10.73 10.01
CA ILE A 362 -12.99 11.93 10.83
C ILE A 362 -13.53 13.09 10.00
N LYS A 363 -14.50 13.80 10.55
CA LYS A 363 -15.12 14.97 9.95
C LYS A 363 -15.12 16.12 10.94
N ILE A 364 -14.96 17.34 10.44
CA ILE A 364 -15.17 18.56 11.21
C ILE A 364 -16.55 19.11 10.87
N ASN A 365 -17.26 19.61 11.88
CA ASN A 365 -18.64 20.09 11.72
C ASN A 365 -18.76 21.37 10.87
N ASP A 366 -17.73 22.21 10.84
CA ASP A 366 -17.69 23.47 10.08
C ASP A 366 -16.50 23.46 9.12
N THR A 367 -16.75 23.02 7.89
CA THR A 367 -15.72 22.93 6.84
C THR A 367 -15.37 24.26 6.19
N ASP A 368 -16.19 25.31 6.42
CA ASP A 368 -15.98 26.64 5.84
C ASP A 368 -14.98 27.44 6.69
N ASN A 369 -14.98 27.22 8.01
CA ASN A 369 -14.07 27.89 8.95
C ASN A 369 -12.89 27.03 9.41
N ALA A 370 -12.93 25.71 9.23
CA ALA A 370 -11.85 24.82 9.63
C ALA A 370 -11.71 23.58 8.72
N ILE A 371 -10.46 23.14 8.54
CA ILE A 371 -10.09 22.01 7.68
C ILE A 371 -9.11 21.09 8.43
N ILE A 372 -9.35 19.79 8.31
CA ILE A 372 -8.42 18.75 8.79
C ILE A 372 -7.47 18.37 7.66
N PHE A 373 -6.17 18.49 7.91
CA PHE A 373 -5.06 17.98 7.10
C PHE A 373 -4.48 16.71 7.70
N GLY A 374 -4.03 15.78 6.85
CA GLY A 374 -3.54 14.46 7.23
C GLY A 374 -4.49 13.33 6.81
N SER A 375 -4.27 12.12 7.34
CA SER A 375 -5.11 10.96 7.02
C SER A 375 -6.45 11.06 7.75
N LYS A 376 -7.52 11.36 7.00
CA LYS A 376 -8.90 11.39 7.53
C LYS A 376 -9.47 10.00 7.75
N VAL A 377 -8.96 9.00 7.04
CA VAL A 377 -9.37 7.60 7.16
C VAL A 377 -8.29 6.83 7.92
N ASN A 378 -8.70 6.00 8.87
CA ASN A 378 -7.82 5.12 9.61
C ASN A 378 -8.48 3.81 9.99
N TYR A 379 -7.76 2.95 10.71
CA TYR A 379 -8.25 1.67 11.19
C TYR A 379 -8.12 1.53 12.70
N CYS A 380 -8.97 0.68 13.27
CA CYS A 380 -8.88 0.25 14.65
C CYS A 380 -8.00 -0.98 14.76
N TYR A 381 -7.24 -1.11 15.85
CA TYR A 381 -6.41 -2.28 16.13
C TYR A 381 -6.35 -2.57 17.63
N TYR A 382 -6.19 -3.85 17.99
CA TYR A 382 -6.35 -4.36 19.36
C TYR A 382 -7.70 -3.96 19.98
N GLU A 383 -7.72 -3.01 20.91
CA GLU A 383 -8.94 -2.60 21.62
C GLU A 383 -9.28 -1.12 21.41
N SER A 384 -8.57 -0.43 20.52
CA SER A 384 -8.75 1.02 20.30
C SER A 384 -8.66 1.43 18.83
N CYS A 385 -9.24 2.58 18.55
CA CYS A 385 -9.14 3.30 17.29
C CYS A 385 -8.34 4.59 17.57
N PRO A 386 -7.00 4.55 17.49
CA PRO A 386 -6.18 5.70 17.81
C PRO A 386 -6.21 6.72 16.68
N LEU A 387 -6.57 7.96 17.01
CA LEU A 387 -6.48 9.07 16.10
C LEU A 387 -5.02 9.30 15.68
N GLN A 388 -4.73 9.16 14.39
CA GLN A 388 -3.41 9.51 13.88
C GLN A 388 -3.14 11.00 14.02
N LYS A 389 -1.86 11.37 13.90
CA LYS A 389 -1.40 12.76 13.90
C LYS A 389 -2.06 13.53 12.76
N ILE A 390 -3.11 14.29 13.10
CA ILE A 390 -3.81 15.20 12.20
C ILE A 390 -3.46 16.63 12.54
N ARG A 391 -3.56 17.50 11.55
CA ARG A 391 -3.35 18.94 11.68
C ARG A 391 -4.65 19.65 11.40
N VAL A 392 -5.08 20.53 12.29
CA VAL A 392 -6.33 21.29 12.14
C VAL A 392 -5.98 22.74 11.83
N VAL A 393 -6.47 23.25 10.71
CA VAL A 393 -6.27 24.63 10.26
C VAL A 393 -7.62 25.30 10.24
N GLY A 394 -7.82 26.37 10.99
CA GLY A 394 -9.13 27.00 11.13
C GLY A 394 -9.07 28.38 11.78
N ASN A 395 -10.18 29.11 11.69
CA ASN A 395 -10.37 30.36 12.43
C ASN A 395 -10.48 30.06 13.94
N PRO A 396 -10.14 31.02 14.84
CA PRO A 396 -10.27 30.78 16.27
C PRO A 396 -11.72 30.47 16.68
N GLY A 397 -11.91 29.44 17.51
CA GLY A 397 -13.24 28.97 17.90
C GLY A 397 -13.27 27.52 18.37
N ILE A 398 -14.44 27.05 18.81
CA ILE A 398 -14.67 25.66 19.24
C ILE A 398 -15.34 24.89 18.11
N TYR A 399 -14.70 23.81 17.68
CA TYR A 399 -15.17 22.93 16.61
C TYR A 399 -15.42 21.53 17.14
N LYS A 400 -16.32 20.80 16.48
CA LYS A 400 -16.60 19.39 16.77
C LYS A 400 -15.95 18.52 15.71
N ILE A 401 -15.06 17.63 16.16
CA ILE A 401 -14.54 16.55 15.32
C ILE A 401 -15.39 15.31 15.58
N THR A 402 -16.06 14.84 14.54
CA THR A 402 -16.86 13.61 14.55
C THR A 402 -16.02 12.45 14.05
N PHE A 403 -15.82 11.47 14.91
CA PHE A 403 -15.32 10.15 14.56
C PHE A 403 -16.49 9.30 14.03
N ILE A 404 -16.33 8.66 12.88
CA ILE A 404 -17.37 7.85 12.23
C ILE A 404 -16.76 6.52 11.82
N LEU A 405 -17.29 5.41 12.32
CA LEU A 405 -16.89 4.09 11.85
C LEU A 405 -17.54 3.79 10.49
N GLU A 406 -16.73 3.67 9.44
CA GLU A 406 -17.17 3.42 8.05
C GLU A 406 -17.34 1.91 7.79
N THR A 407 -16.44 1.08 8.34
CA THR A 407 -16.52 -0.38 8.26
C THR A 407 -16.43 -1.01 9.65
N PHE A 408 -17.09 -2.16 9.83
CA PHE A 408 -17.27 -2.79 11.13
C PHE A 408 -16.38 -4.04 11.32
N GLY A 409 -15.56 -4.36 10.32
CA GLY A 409 -14.72 -5.55 10.34
C GLY A 409 -15.53 -6.84 10.47
N LYS A 410 -15.22 -7.65 11.49
CA LYS A 410 -15.95 -8.88 11.83
C LYS A 410 -17.31 -8.67 12.51
N PHE A 411 -17.68 -7.43 12.85
CA PHE A 411 -18.91 -7.11 13.58
C PHE A 411 -20.05 -6.69 12.66
N MET A 412 -21.27 -6.81 13.16
CA MET A 412 -22.45 -6.27 12.49
C MET A 412 -22.50 -4.75 12.65
N LYS A 413 -23.05 -4.08 11.63
CA LYS A 413 -23.28 -2.64 11.66
C LYS A 413 -24.20 -2.25 12.83
N PHE A 414 -23.77 -1.26 13.61
CA PHE A 414 -24.54 -0.73 14.74
C PHE A 414 -24.80 0.77 14.60
N LYS A 415 -25.82 1.27 15.31
CA LYS A 415 -26.34 2.64 15.13
C LYS A 415 -25.46 3.72 15.76
N ASN A 416 -24.93 3.50 16.97
CA ASN A 416 -24.10 4.49 17.65
C ASN A 416 -22.62 4.30 17.27
N ASN A 417 -22.36 4.30 15.96
CA ASN A 417 -21.03 4.12 15.36
C ASN A 417 -20.28 5.44 15.17
N THR A 418 -20.75 6.51 15.81
CA THR A 418 -20.13 7.83 15.78
C THR A 418 -19.92 8.35 17.18
N ASP A 419 -18.83 9.09 17.38
CA ASP A 419 -18.59 9.86 18.59
C ASP A 419 -18.01 11.22 18.23
N THR A 420 -18.12 12.19 19.12
CA THR A 420 -17.68 13.57 18.89
C THR A 420 -16.82 14.08 20.02
N PHE A 421 -15.77 14.82 19.69
CA PHE A 421 -14.99 15.57 20.67
C PHE A 421 -14.75 17.00 20.21
N GLU A 422 -14.54 17.89 21.18
CA GLU A 422 -14.38 19.32 20.93
C GLU A 422 -12.89 19.69 20.83
N ILE A 423 -12.60 20.55 19.87
CA ILE A 423 -11.28 21.16 19.68
C ILE A 423 -11.44 22.68 19.69
N GLU A 424 -10.69 23.37 20.54
CA GLU A 424 -10.60 24.81 20.58
C GLU A 424 -9.36 25.26 19.79
N ILE A 425 -9.60 25.93 18.66
CA ILE A 425 -8.55 26.59 17.90
C ILE A 425 -8.30 27.95 18.56
N LEU A 426 -7.12 28.10 19.14
CA LEU A 426 -6.69 29.33 19.82
C LEU A 426 -6.30 30.41 18.79
N PRO A 427 -6.51 31.70 19.13
CA PRO A 427 -6.04 32.80 18.29
C PRO A 427 -4.51 32.80 18.18
N CYS A 428 -4.00 33.22 17.02
CA CYS A 428 -2.56 33.23 16.79
C CYS A 428 -1.88 34.32 17.62
N PRO A 429 -0.82 34.03 18.40
CA PRO A 429 -0.20 35.01 19.29
C PRO A 429 0.30 36.28 18.57
N SER A 430 0.65 36.18 17.28
CA SER A 430 1.17 37.31 16.49
C SER A 430 0.17 38.44 16.26
N GLU A 431 -1.13 38.22 16.48
CA GLU A 431 -2.15 39.26 16.33
C GLU A 431 -2.21 40.22 17.53
N PHE A 432 -1.66 39.80 18.67
CA PHE A 432 -1.56 40.60 19.88
C PHE A 432 -0.08 40.95 20.06
N ASN A 433 0.30 42.18 19.71
CA ASN A 433 1.67 42.71 19.70
C ASN A 433 2.45 42.67 21.05
N GLU A 434 2.09 41.81 22.02
CA GLU A 434 2.51 41.93 23.42
C GLU A 434 3.09 40.68 24.08
N VAL A 435 3.23 39.53 23.41
CA VAL A 435 3.82 38.35 24.07
C VAL A 435 5.13 37.92 23.42
N THR A 436 6.19 38.69 23.68
CA THR A 436 7.54 38.11 23.69
C THR A 436 7.64 37.22 24.90
N ASP A 437 7.50 35.91 24.68
CA ASP A 437 7.87 34.92 25.67
C ASP A 437 9.36 35.17 26.01
N GLU A 438 9.63 35.71 27.20
CA GLU A 438 10.91 36.33 27.60
C GLU A 438 12.12 35.39 27.45
N LYS A 439 11.88 34.10 27.23
CA LYS A 439 12.91 33.09 27.12
C LYS A 439 13.35 32.74 25.69
N ASN A 440 12.56 32.98 24.62
CA ASN A 440 12.89 32.43 23.29
C ASN A 440 12.65 33.31 22.05
N ASN A 441 12.06 34.51 22.12
CA ASN A 441 11.86 35.40 20.95
C ASN A 441 11.28 34.70 19.69
N THR A 442 10.44 33.68 19.85
CA THR A 442 9.81 32.96 18.73
C THR A 442 8.60 33.74 18.24
N ILE A 443 8.68 34.25 17.02
CA ILE A 443 7.60 34.99 16.37
C ILE A 443 6.73 33.97 15.62
N TYR A 444 5.46 33.87 16.01
CA TYR A 444 4.46 33.15 15.23
C TYR A 444 4.09 33.93 13.97
N ILE A 445 3.79 33.24 12.87
CA ILE A 445 3.31 33.84 11.63
C ILE A 445 1.90 33.31 11.36
N ASN A 446 0.95 34.22 11.11
CA ASN A 446 -0.41 33.91 10.69
C ASN A 446 -0.57 34.11 9.18
N GLN A 447 -0.37 33.04 8.39
CA GLN A 447 -0.40 33.10 6.93
C GLN A 447 -1.09 31.86 6.34
N ASP A 448 -1.80 32.02 5.22
CA ASP A 448 -2.27 30.89 4.42
C ASP A 448 -1.08 30.28 3.67
N ILE A 449 -0.60 29.14 4.16
CA ILE A 449 0.50 28.37 3.56
C ILE A 449 -0.01 27.18 2.75
N GLU A 450 -1.28 26.81 2.93
CA GLU A 450 -1.92 25.68 2.26
C GLU A 450 -2.73 26.07 1.02
N SER A 451 -2.88 27.38 0.75
CA SER A 451 -3.70 27.93 -0.35
C SER A 451 -5.17 27.52 -0.27
N VAL A 452 -5.72 27.47 0.94
CA VAL A 452 -7.12 27.10 1.21
C VAL A 452 -7.97 28.27 1.74
N ASN A 453 -7.45 29.50 1.66
CA ASN A 453 -8.05 30.71 2.21
C ASN A 453 -8.25 30.71 3.74
N ILE A 454 -7.59 29.80 4.45
CA ILE A 454 -7.58 29.75 5.92
C ILE A 454 -6.13 29.86 6.38
N LYS A 455 -5.86 30.77 7.32
CA LYS A 455 -4.50 31.03 7.77
C LYS A 455 -4.06 30.00 8.83
N SER A 456 -2.83 29.54 8.70
CA SER A 456 -2.13 28.71 9.67
C SER A 456 -1.27 29.60 10.59
N CYS A 457 -1.21 29.25 11.86
CA CYS A 457 -0.37 29.89 12.89
C CYS A 457 0.81 28.96 13.20
N TYR A 458 2.01 29.30 12.73
CA TYR A 458 3.17 28.44 12.86
C TYR A 458 4.44 29.24 13.21
N ILE A 459 5.45 28.53 13.70
CA ILE A 459 6.79 29.06 13.91
C ILE A 459 7.60 28.77 12.64
N PRO A 460 8.27 29.79 12.04
CA PRO A 460 9.11 29.59 10.86
C PRO A 460 10.16 28.51 11.10
N THR A 461 10.11 27.46 10.30
CA THR A 461 11.09 26.37 10.33
C THR A 461 11.63 26.14 8.92
N CYS A 462 12.94 25.95 8.82
CA CYS A 462 13.63 25.72 7.57
C CYS A 462 14.32 24.36 7.64
N ASN A 463 14.01 23.49 6.68
CA ASN A 463 14.65 22.20 6.49
C ASN A 463 15.10 22.06 5.01
N PRO A 464 16.41 22.16 4.72
CA PRO A 464 17.52 22.25 5.67
C PRO A 464 17.59 23.60 6.40
N LYS A 465 18.34 23.63 7.52
CA LYS A 465 18.62 24.88 8.25
C LYS A 465 19.30 25.88 7.31
N CYS A 466 18.95 27.16 7.44
CA CYS A 466 19.59 28.24 6.69
C CYS A 466 21.11 28.21 6.84
N ALA A 467 21.84 28.25 5.72
CA ALA A 467 23.30 28.23 5.73
C ALA A 467 23.87 29.60 6.15
N ASN A 468 25.15 29.61 6.53
CA ASN A 468 25.94 30.84 6.73
C ASN A 468 25.31 31.89 7.66
N ASN A 469 24.63 31.44 8.72
CA ASN A 469 23.92 32.27 9.70
C ASN A 469 22.70 33.03 9.14
N GLY A 470 22.09 32.57 8.04
CA GLY A 470 20.78 33.07 7.62
C GLY A 470 19.70 32.81 8.67
N LYS A 471 18.71 33.70 8.76
CA LYS A 471 17.57 33.55 9.69
C LYS A 471 16.36 33.00 8.94
N CYS A 472 15.72 31.96 9.45
CA CYS A 472 14.48 31.46 8.86
C CYS A 472 13.35 32.46 9.13
N VAL A 473 12.81 33.08 8.08
CA VAL A 473 11.75 34.09 8.17
C VAL A 473 10.38 33.56 7.75
N ASN A 474 10.35 32.46 7.00
CA ASN A 474 9.13 31.72 6.64
C ASN A 474 9.49 30.23 6.46
N ILE A 475 8.52 29.35 6.24
CA ILE A 475 8.76 27.92 5.96
C ILE A 475 9.69 27.80 4.76
N ASN A 476 10.89 27.27 5.00
CA ASN A 476 11.95 27.10 3.99
C ASN A 476 12.38 28.38 3.26
N VAL A 477 12.13 29.56 3.83
CA VAL A 477 12.63 30.84 3.30
C VAL A 477 13.56 31.48 4.31
N CYS A 478 14.82 31.65 3.92
CA CYS A 478 15.85 32.27 4.72
C CYS A 478 16.05 33.74 4.33
N ASP A 479 16.17 34.61 5.34
CA ASP A 479 16.71 35.95 5.20
C ASP A 479 18.24 35.86 5.15
N CYS A 480 18.79 36.27 4.01
CA CYS A 480 20.21 36.23 3.70
C CYS A 480 20.86 37.61 3.73
N ASP A 481 20.15 38.68 4.11
CA ASP A 481 20.62 40.06 3.98
C ASP A 481 21.87 40.36 4.83
N LYS A 482 22.03 39.61 5.93
CA LYS A 482 23.23 39.68 6.79
C LYS A 482 24.36 38.76 6.35
N THR A 483 24.16 37.98 5.28
CA THR A 483 25.12 37.01 4.75
C THR A 483 25.69 37.51 3.43
N LYS A 484 26.84 36.96 3.01
CA LYS A 484 27.41 37.23 1.67
C LYS A 484 26.80 36.34 0.58
N PHE A 485 25.80 35.54 0.94
CA PHE A 485 25.18 34.53 0.08
C PHE A 485 23.77 34.96 -0.30
N ILE A 486 23.30 34.42 -1.41
CA ILE A 486 21.94 34.60 -1.93
C ILE A 486 21.25 33.22 -2.03
N GLY A 487 20.03 33.20 -2.54
CA GLY A 487 19.23 31.98 -2.72
C GLY A 487 18.32 31.68 -1.52
N LEU A 488 17.41 30.74 -1.71
CA LEU A 488 16.36 30.40 -0.72
C LEU A 488 16.92 29.96 0.65
N HIS A 489 18.14 29.41 0.66
CA HIS A 489 18.80 28.87 1.85
C HIS A 489 20.12 29.57 2.21
N CYS A 490 20.42 30.73 1.60
CA CYS A 490 21.66 31.47 1.80
C CYS A 490 22.93 30.65 1.50
N ASN A 491 22.88 29.84 0.45
CA ASN A 491 23.94 28.91 0.05
C ASN A 491 24.50 29.19 -1.36
N GLU A 492 23.95 30.17 -2.09
CA GLU A 492 24.41 30.52 -3.43
C GLU A 492 25.34 31.74 -3.38
N TYR A 493 26.43 31.74 -4.15
CA TYR A 493 27.31 32.91 -4.28
C TYR A 493 26.73 33.93 -5.26
N LYS A 494 26.98 35.22 -5.00
CA LYS A 494 26.61 36.29 -5.92
C LYS A 494 27.43 36.17 -7.21
N GLN A 495 26.78 36.21 -8.38
CA GLN A 495 27.49 36.16 -9.67
C GLN A 495 28.19 37.50 -9.98
N MET A 496 29.45 37.43 -10.43
CA MET A 496 30.24 38.61 -10.85
C MET A 496 29.63 39.21 -12.13
N LYS A 497 29.33 40.51 -12.11
CA LYS A 497 28.79 41.21 -13.29
C LYS A 497 29.94 41.60 -14.23
N SER A 498 29.82 41.27 -15.53
CA SER A 498 30.78 41.71 -16.55
C SER A 498 30.65 43.21 -16.83
N ILE A 499 31.74 43.83 -17.30
CA ILE A 499 31.76 45.24 -17.69
C ILE A 499 31.28 45.33 -19.15
N ILE A 500 29.96 45.31 -19.33
CA ILE A 500 29.27 45.23 -20.63
C ILE A 500 29.81 46.26 -21.66
N GLY A 501 30.21 47.45 -21.23
CA GLY A 501 30.75 48.48 -22.14
C GLY A 501 32.07 48.11 -22.83
N MET A 502 32.99 47.47 -22.11
CA MET A 502 34.28 47.03 -22.67
C MET A 502 34.08 45.86 -23.63
N ASP A 503 33.19 44.94 -23.25
CA ASP A 503 32.79 43.78 -24.04
C ASP A 503 32.28 44.20 -25.44
N ILE A 504 31.34 45.15 -25.49
CA ILE A 504 30.78 45.67 -26.74
C ILE A 504 31.85 46.35 -27.62
N LEU A 505 32.76 47.12 -27.02
CA LEU A 505 33.82 47.82 -27.75
C LEU A 505 34.76 46.85 -28.48
N ILE A 506 35.22 45.80 -27.77
CA ILE A 506 36.13 44.78 -28.33
C ILE A 506 35.44 44.03 -29.49
N PHE A 507 34.15 43.74 -29.34
CA PHE A 507 33.36 43.06 -30.36
C PHE A 507 33.24 43.89 -31.64
N ILE A 508 32.89 45.19 -31.53
CA ILE A 508 32.76 46.10 -32.68
C ILE A 508 34.10 46.25 -33.41
N LEU A 509 35.19 46.49 -32.66
CA LEU A 509 36.53 46.64 -33.25
C LEU A 509 36.94 45.38 -34.04
N SER A 510 36.65 44.19 -33.50
CA SER A 510 36.97 42.94 -34.17
C SER A 510 36.22 42.77 -35.50
N ILE A 511 34.94 43.16 -35.57
CA ILE A 511 34.15 43.11 -36.81
C ILE A 511 34.74 44.03 -37.89
N VAL A 512 35.07 45.28 -37.52
CA VAL A 512 35.66 46.25 -38.45
C VAL A 512 36.97 45.72 -39.05
N LEU A 513 37.81 45.09 -38.23
CA LEU A 513 39.08 44.51 -38.66
C LEU A 513 38.91 43.26 -39.55
N ILE A 514 37.90 42.43 -39.30
CA ILE A 514 37.55 41.30 -40.18
C ILE A 514 37.10 41.81 -41.56
N ILE A 515 36.20 42.79 -41.61
CA ILE A 515 35.73 43.38 -42.87
C ILE A 515 36.90 43.99 -43.65
N SER A 516 37.77 44.74 -42.98
CA SER A 516 38.98 45.30 -43.59
C SER A 516 39.90 44.21 -44.17
N SER A 517 40.10 43.11 -43.44
CA SER A 517 40.92 41.97 -43.88
C SER A 517 40.34 41.29 -45.12
N ILE A 518 39.00 41.14 -45.20
CA ILE A 518 38.30 40.59 -46.37
C ILE A 518 38.47 41.49 -47.60
N ILE A 519 38.34 42.80 -47.44
CA ILE A 519 38.57 43.77 -48.52
C ILE A 519 40.02 43.64 -49.04
N LEU A 520 41.00 43.55 -48.15
CA LEU A 520 42.41 43.36 -48.54
C LEU A 520 42.63 42.04 -49.30
N MET A 521 42.00 40.94 -48.88
CA MET A 521 42.08 39.67 -49.62
C MET A 521 41.53 39.79 -51.04
N ILE A 522 40.41 40.50 -51.22
CA ILE A 522 39.82 40.77 -52.55
C ILE A 522 40.78 41.60 -53.40
N VAL A 523 41.33 42.68 -52.85
CA VAL A 523 42.28 43.55 -53.57
C VAL A 523 43.52 42.78 -54.01
N ILE A 524 44.12 41.97 -53.14
CA ILE A 524 45.29 41.12 -53.45
C ILE A 524 44.94 40.10 -54.55
N SER A 525 43.76 39.49 -54.48
CA SER A 525 43.30 38.50 -55.46
C SER A 525 43.08 39.11 -56.85
N VAL A 526 42.49 40.30 -56.91
CA VAL A 526 42.24 41.03 -58.16
C VAL A 526 43.55 41.56 -58.76
N LYS A 527 44.49 42.02 -57.93
CA LYS A 527 45.77 42.61 -58.38
C LYS A 527 46.94 41.62 -58.37
N LYS A 528 46.66 40.30 -58.44
CA LYS A 528 47.68 39.23 -58.37
C LYS A 528 48.82 39.35 -59.39
N ASP A 529 48.57 39.97 -60.54
CA ASP A 529 49.56 40.14 -61.61
C ASP A 529 50.47 41.39 -61.42
N ASN A 530 50.18 42.24 -60.44
CA ASN A 530 51.05 43.36 -60.09
C ASN A 530 52.42 42.83 -59.64
N LYS A 531 53.52 43.36 -60.19
CA LYS A 531 54.89 42.92 -59.89
C LYS A 531 55.20 42.91 -58.38
N LEU A 532 54.67 43.87 -57.62
CA LEU A 532 54.86 43.96 -56.17
C LEU A 532 54.17 42.80 -55.44
N ILE A 533 52.89 42.56 -55.74
CA ILE A 533 52.09 41.49 -55.12
C ILE A 533 52.61 40.10 -55.53
N LYS A 534 53.00 39.95 -56.80
CA LYS A 534 53.60 38.73 -57.32
C LYS A 534 54.96 38.44 -56.66
N GLY A 535 55.76 39.48 -56.38
CA GLY A 535 57.03 39.39 -55.66
C GLY A 535 56.86 38.94 -54.20
N GLY A 536 55.87 39.50 -53.49
CA GLY A 536 55.54 39.12 -52.11
C GLY A 536 54.92 37.73 -51.96
N GLY A 537 54.55 37.08 -53.06
CA GLY A 537 53.88 35.77 -53.06
C GLY A 537 52.44 35.89 -52.55
N PHE A 538 51.51 36.22 -53.46
CA PHE A 538 50.11 36.47 -53.12
C PHE A 538 49.44 35.36 -52.31
N GLU A 539 49.80 34.09 -52.53
CA GLU A 539 49.29 32.93 -51.80
C GLU A 539 49.62 33.02 -50.29
N PHE A 540 50.84 33.42 -49.93
CA PHE A 540 51.25 33.60 -48.53
C PHE A 540 50.60 34.83 -47.89
N LEU A 541 50.40 35.91 -48.65
CA LEU A 541 49.67 37.09 -48.17
C LEU A 541 48.21 36.76 -47.82
N ILE A 542 47.56 35.93 -48.63
CA ILE A 542 46.19 35.45 -48.35
C ILE A 542 46.17 34.59 -47.08
N ILE A 543 47.13 33.67 -46.91
CA ILE A 543 47.21 32.83 -45.70
C ILE A 543 47.39 33.68 -44.42
N ILE A 544 48.23 34.73 -44.49
CA ILE A 544 48.40 35.66 -43.37
C ILE A 544 47.08 36.38 -43.05
N LEU A 545 46.35 36.85 -44.06
CA LEU A 545 45.06 37.51 -43.85
C LEU A 545 44.00 36.56 -43.26
N ILE A 546 44.02 35.28 -43.65
CA ILE A 546 43.15 34.26 -43.06
C ILE A 546 43.47 34.09 -41.58
N GLY A 547 44.74 33.94 -41.20
CA GLY A 547 45.09 33.79 -39.78
C GLY A 547 44.83 35.06 -38.97
N THR A 548 44.91 36.26 -39.55
CA THR A 548 44.48 37.49 -38.85
C THR A 548 42.97 37.51 -38.60
N ILE A 549 42.16 37.02 -39.55
CA ILE A 549 40.71 36.87 -39.34
C ILE A 549 40.43 35.90 -38.18
N LEU A 550 41.14 34.76 -38.12
CA LEU A 550 41.01 33.83 -36.99
C LEU A 550 41.37 34.47 -35.65
N SER A 551 42.35 35.37 -35.60
CA SER A 551 42.70 36.14 -34.40
C SER A 551 41.56 37.07 -33.94
N TYR A 552 40.88 37.74 -34.88
CA TYR A 552 39.77 38.62 -34.55
C TYR A 552 38.54 37.81 -34.08
N CYS A 553 38.30 36.65 -34.69
CA CYS A 553 37.29 35.70 -34.20
C CYS A 553 37.60 35.26 -32.75
N TYR A 554 38.86 34.98 -32.41
CA TYR A 554 39.28 34.66 -31.04
C TYR A 554 38.94 35.79 -30.05
N SER A 555 39.23 37.04 -30.41
CA SER A 555 38.89 38.21 -29.58
C SER A 555 37.38 38.35 -29.35
N MET A 556 36.55 38.09 -30.37
CA MET A 556 35.09 38.09 -30.24
C MET A 556 34.60 36.98 -29.30
N LEU A 557 35.10 35.76 -29.45
CA LEU A 557 34.70 34.63 -28.60
C LEU A 557 35.08 34.84 -27.13
N SER A 558 36.17 35.58 -26.86
CA SER A 558 36.65 35.85 -25.50
C SER A 558 35.70 36.74 -24.67
N VAL A 559 34.82 37.47 -25.35
CA VAL A 559 33.84 38.41 -24.74
C VAL A 559 32.48 37.75 -24.50
N ILE A 560 32.14 36.72 -25.28
CA ILE A 560 30.85 36.03 -25.16
C ILE A 560 30.83 35.22 -23.85
N LYS A 561 29.64 35.08 -23.25
CA LYS A 561 29.46 34.23 -22.06
C LYS A 561 30.06 32.84 -22.32
N LYS A 562 30.98 32.43 -21.46
CA LYS A 562 31.75 31.21 -21.64
C LYS A 562 30.84 29.99 -21.51
N THR A 563 30.95 29.10 -22.48
CA THR A 563 30.42 27.73 -22.41
C THR A 563 31.59 26.78 -22.63
N GLU A 564 31.44 25.50 -22.31
CA GLU A 564 32.50 24.52 -22.54
C GLU A 564 32.93 24.50 -24.01
N ILE A 565 31.96 24.49 -24.94
CA ILE A 565 32.21 24.53 -26.39
C ILE A 565 32.97 25.81 -26.79
N LEU A 566 32.58 26.97 -26.24
CA LEU A 566 33.26 28.22 -26.52
C LEU A 566 34.67 28.25 -25.95
N CYS A 567 34.95 27.64 -24.79
CA CYS A 567 36.30 27.49 -24.26
C CYS A 567 37.20 26.68 -25.21
N TYR A 568 36.68 25.58 -25.79
CA TYR A 568 37.40 24.79 -26.79
C TYR A 568 37.63 25.55 -28.09
N ALA A 569 36.59 26.20 -28.63
CA ALA A 569 36.71 27.02 -29.84
C ALA A 569 37.74 28.15 -29.65
N THR A 570 37.73 28.79 -28.48
CA THR A 570 38.69 29.82 -28.08
C THR A 570 40.12 29.25 -28.02
N SER A 571 40.33 28.04 -27.49
CA SER A 571 41.64 27.35 -27.50
C SER A 571 42.16 27.09 -28.93
N ILE A 572 41.30 26.54 -29.79
CA ILE A 572 41.65 26.23 -31.18
C ILE A 572 41.99 27.49 -31.96
N LEU A 573 41.16 28.53 -31.90
CA LEU A 573 41.42 29.80 -32.60
C LEU A 573 42.68 30.49 -32.09
N LYS A 574 42.94 30.46 -30.78
CA LYS A 574 44.16 31.00 -30.18
C LYS A 574 45.41 30.33 -30.73
N ASN A 575 45.39 29.00 -30.89
CA ASN A 575 46.53 28.26 -31.42
C ASN A 575 46.66 28.42 -32.95
N LEU A 576 45.55 28.44 -33.70
CA LEU A 576 45.55 28.64 -35.15
C LEU A 576 46.03 30.03 -35.57
N PHE A 577 45.90 31.05 -34.72
CA PHE A 577 46.49 32.36 -34.96
C PHE A 577 48.01 32.28 -35.27
N PHE A 578 48.73 31.34 -34.67
CA PHE A 578 50.18 31.20 -34.85
C PHE A 578 50.59 30.70 -36.25
N VAL A 579 49.64 30.24 -37.06
CA VAL A 579 49.85 29.93 -38.48
C VAL A 579 50.34 31.16 -39.26
N ASN A 580 49.98 32.38 -38.82
CA ASN A 580 50.54 33.61 -39.36
C ASN A 580 52.06 33.69 -39.21
N PHE A 581 52.57 33.39 -38.02
CA PHE A 581 54.01 33.43 -37.75
C PHE A 581 54.76 32.32 -38.49
N ALA A 582 54.17 31.13 -38.62
CA ALA A 582 54.73 30.06 -39.45
C ALA A 582 54.82 30.47 -40.93
N THR A 583 53.79 31.16 -41.44
CA THR A 583 53.74 31.66 -42.83
C THR A 583 54.77 32.76 -43.07
N ILE A 584 54.93 33.68 -42.11
CA ILE A 584 55.97 34.72 -42.16
C ILE A 584 57.36 34.07 -42.11
N LEU A 585 57.58 33.12 -41.19
CA LEU A 585 58.84 32.39 -41.06
C LEU A 585 59.25 31.70 -42.37
N ILE A 586 58.35 30.95 -43.01
CA ILE A 586 58.69 30.23 -44.24
C ILE A 586 59.01 31.19 -45.39
N LYS A 587 58.34 32.34 -45.45
CA LYS A 587 58.64 33.40 -46.43
C LYS A 587 60.04 33.98 -46.22
N ILE A 588 60.40 34.25 -44.97
CA ILE A 588 61.73 34.77 -44.60
C ILE A 588 62.81 33.71 -44.84
N LEU A 589 62.53 32.43 -44.52
CA LEU A 589 63.42 31.31 -44.80
C LEU A 589 63.66 31.14 -46.31
N ARG A 590 62.61 31.28 -47.14
CA ARG A 590 62.76 31.22 -48.60
C ARG A 590 63.75 32.29 -49.10
N ILE A 591 63.64 33.52 -48.60
CA ILE A 591 64.57 34.61 -48.94
C ILE A 591 66.00 34.26 -48.48
N TYR A 592 66.14 33.77 -47.25
CA TYR A 592 67.43 33.35 -46.69
C TYR A 592 68.11 32.28 -47.55
N TYR A 593 67.38 31.23 -47.95
CA TYR A 593 67.89 30.15 -48.78
C TYR A 593 68.30 30.60 -50.19
N ILE A 594 67.52 31.49 -50.82
CA ILE A 594 67.84 32.03 -52.14
C ILE A 594 69.19 32.77 -52.13
N TYR A 595 69.49 33.47 -51.03
CA TYR A 595 70.69 34.32 -50.96
C TYR A 595 71.93 33.58 -50.44
N TYR A 596 71.80 32.76 -49.40
CA TYR A 596 72.96 32.21 -48.71
C TYR A 596 73.51 30.93 -49.36
N HIS A 597 72.72 30.18 -50.13
CA HIS A 597 73.19 28.99 -50.83
C HIS A 597 73.68 29.29 -52.26
N ARG A 598 74.98 29.08 -52.49
CA ARG A 598 75.71 29.32 -53.76
C ARG A 598 75.19 28.54 -54.99
N ARG A 599 74.43 27.46 -54.76
CA ARG A 599 73.67 26.75 -55.81
C ARG A 599 72.23 27.16 -55.56
N HIS A 600 71.58 27.84 -56.50
CA HIS A 600 70.20 28.36 -56.42
C HIS A 600 69.16 27.28 -56.07
N ILE A 601 69.16 26.78 -54.84
CA ILE A 601 68.22 25.79 -54.34
C ILE A 601 66.94 26.55 -54.04
N VAL A 602 65.99 26.46 -54.96
CA VAL A 602 64.65 27.00 -54.76
C VAL A 602 63.87 25.98 -53.92
N ILE A 603 63.44 26.39 -52.73
CA ILE A 603 62.52 25.57 -51.92
C ILE A 603 61.25 25.34 -52.75
N PRO A 604 60.88 24.08 -53.05
CA PRO A 604 59.68 23.82 -53.83
C PRO A 604 58.45 24.30 -53.06
N ARG A 605 57.48 24.90 -53.78
CA ARG A 605 56.26 25.47 -53.16
C ARG A 605 55.51 24.46 -52.28
N PHE A 606 55.46 23.21 -52.74
CA PHE A 606 54.86 22.11 -52.01
C PHE A 606 55.45 21.93 -50.60
N LEU A 607 56.78 22.04 -50.44
CA LEU A 607 57.43 21.88 -49.14
C LEU A 607 57.10 23.05 -48.19
N MET A 608 56.96 24.26 -48.73
CA MET A 608 56.54 25.42 -47.94
C MET A 608 55.11 25.26 -47.40
N TYR A 609 54.20 24.72 -48.21
CA TYR A 609 52.83 24.42 -47.79
C TYR A 609 52.76 23.28 -46.77
N ILE A 610 53.55 22.22 -46.96
CA ILE A 610 53.66 21.13 -45.96
C ILE A 610 54.10 21.68 -44.61
N PHE A 611 55.07 22.59 -44.58
CA PHE A 611 55.57 23.16 -43.33
C PHE A 611 54.48 23.95 -42.58
N ILE A 612 53.79 24.87 -43.28
CA ILE A 612 52.68 25.64 -42.70
C ILE A 612 51.58 24.69 -42.22
N PHE A 613 51.17 23.74 -43.06
CA PHE A 613 50.11 22.80 -42.76
C PHE A 613 50.48 21.88 -41.58
N SER A 614 51.73 21.45 -41.47
CA SER A 614 52.21 20.60 -40.36
C SER A 614 52.10 21.31 -39.02
N ILE A 615 52.42 22.61 -38.96
CA ILE A 615 52.26 23.41 -37.74
C ILE A 615 50.79 23.60 -37.40
N SER A 616 49.94 23.92 -38.38
CA SER A 616 48.48 24.00 -38.17
C SER A 616 47.91 22.69 -37.66
N LEU A 617 48.29 21.57 -38.27
CA LEU A 617 47.83 20.23 -37.89
C LEU A 617 48.30 19.86 -36.49
N PHE A 618 49.53 20.20 -36.12
CA PHE A 618 50.05 20.00 -34.77
C PHE A 618 49.18 20.71 -33.73
N HIS A 619 48.83 21.98 -33.94
CA HIS A 619 47.99 22.74 -33.02
C HIS A 619 46.55 22.22 -32.96
N ILE A 620 45.97 21.81 -34.09
CA ILE A 620 44.65 21.17 -34.13
C ILE A 620 44.70 19.85 -33.36
N PHE A 621 45.74 19.04 -33.56
CA PHE A 621 45.92 17.75 -32.88
C PHE A 621 46.05 17.91 -31.36
N ILE A 622 46.85 18.87 -30.88
CA ILE A 622 46.95 19.18 -29.46
C ILE A 622 45.60 19.61 -28.88
N SER A 623 44.86 20.46 -29.59
CA SER A 623 43.53 20.91 -29.17
C SER A 623 42.50 19.77 -29.15
N LEU A 624 42.60 18.82 -30.10
CA LEU A 624 41.78 17.60 -30.12
C LEU A 624 42.13 16.66 -28.96
N ILE A 625 43.42 16.49 -28.63
CA ILE A 625 43.83 15.72 -27.44
C ILE A 625 43.23 16.35 -26.17
N GLU A 626 43.22 17.68 -26.07
CA GLU A 626 42.62 18.40 -24.95
C GLU A 626 41.10 18.13 -24.88
N LEU A 627 40.40 18.17 -26.02
CA LEU A 627 38.98 17.81 -26.12
C LEU A 627 38.71 16.36 -25.70
N MET A 628 39.57 15.42 -26.11
CA MET A 628 39.42 14.00 -25.80
C MET A 628 39.61 13.67 -24.31
N LYS A 629 40.37 14.48 -23.57
CA LYS A 629 40.59 14.25 -22.13
C LYS A 629 39.35 14.53 -21.27
N ASN A 630 38.32 15.18 -21.83
CA ASN A 630 37.02 15.43 -21.20
C ASN A 630 37.10 16.10 -19.81
N ASP A 631 38.21 16.79 -19.53
CA ASP A 631 38.34 17.62 -18.34
C ASP A 631 37.43 18.84 -18.52
N LYS A 632 36.61 19.15 -17.51
CA LYS A 632 35.78 20.36 -17.54
C LYS A 632 36.68 21.59 -17.63
N LEU A 633 36.79 22.17 -18.83
CA LEU A 633 37.55 23.41 -19.06
C LEU A 633 36.91 24.60 -18.34
N LEU A 634 35.58 24.62 -18.21
CA LEU A 634 34.88 25.68 -17.51
C LEU A 634 34.93 25.39 -16.01
N LYS A 635 35.71 26.19 -15.27
CA LYS A 635 35.76 26.14 -13.81
C LYS A 635 35.12 27.40 -13.22
N ILE A 636 34.29 27.16 -12.23
CA ILE A 636 33.76 28.21 -11.38
C ILE A 636 34.87 28.61 -10.40
N LYS A 637 35.24 29.88 -10.38
CA LYS A 637 36.14 30.47 -9.39
C LYS A 637 35.42 31.56 -8.61
N ILE A 638 35.99 31.87 -7.45
CA ILE A 638 35.48 32.88 -6.53
C ILE A 638 36.56 33.96 -6.41
N ASN A 639 36.18 35.22 -6.58
CA ASN A 639 37.09 36.34 -6.42
C ASN A 639 37.21 36.77 -4.93
N ASP A 640 38.08 37.73 -4.62
CA ASP A 640 38.28 38.23 -3.24
C ASP A 640 37.02 38.89 -2.63
N ARG A 641 36.01 39.21 -3.45
CA ARG A 641 34.72 39.75 -3.03
C ARG A 641 33.66 38.67 -2.80
N ASN A 642 34.04 37.38 -2.88
CA ASN A 642 33.15 36.23 -2.85
C ASN A 642 32.12 36.20 -3.99
N GLU A 643 32.45 36.81 -5.13
CA GLU A 643 31.63 36.73 -6.33
C GLU A 643 32.10 35.58 -7.20
N GLN A 644 31.12 34.82 -7.71
CA GLN A 644 31.34 33.67 -8.56
C GLN A 644 31.54 34.12 -10.00
N TYR A 645 32.59 33.61 -10.66
CA TYR A 645 32.84 33.83 -12.09
C TYR A 645 33.32 32.56 -12.79
N GLU A 646 33.16 32.53 -14.12
CA GLU A 646 33.52 31.40 -14.96
C GLU A 646 34.87 31.64 -15.67
N GLU A 647 35.79 30.70 -15.56
CA GLU A 647 37.11 30.75 -16.19
C GLU A 647 37.39 29.48 -17.00
N CYS A 648 37.90 29.64 -18.23
CA CYS A 648 38.40 28.51 -19.02
C CYS A 648 39.80 28.16 -18.49
N VAL A 649 39.97 26.97 -17.93
CA VAL A 649 41.24 26.45 -17.41
C VAL A 649 41.74 25.35 -18.34
N TYR A 650 42.88 25.60 -18.98
CA TYR A 650 43.49 24.69 -19.96
C TYR A 650 44.43 23.68 -19.31
N SER A 651 44.63 22.54 -19.97
CA SER A 651 45.53 21.48 -19.51
C SER A 651 47.00 21.88 -19.67
N LYS A 652 47.92 21.29 -18.89
CA LYS A 652 49.37 21.47 -19.06
C LYS A 652 49.87 21.09 -20.45
N ILE A 653 49.13 20.27 -21.20
CA ILE A 653 49.46 19.94 -22.60
C ILE A 653 49.42 21.19 -23.48
N HIS A 654 48.56 22.16 -23.17
CA HIS A 654 48.49 23.44 -23.87
C HIS A 654 49.83 24.21 -23.81
N ASP A 655 50.63 24.01 -22.76
CA ASP A 655 51.96 24.63 -22.64
C ASP A 655 52.92 24.18 -23.74
N LEU A 656 52.72 22.98 -24.31
CA LEU A 656 53.52 22.50 -25.44
C LEU A 656 53.27 23.33 -26.71
N SER A 657 52.01 23.69 -26.99
CA SER A 657 51.68 24.62 -28.10
C SER A 657 52.39 25.96 -27.89
N TYR A 658 52.42 26.47 -26.65
CA TYR A 658 53.10 27.72 -26.32
C TYR A 658 54.61 27.65 -26.55
N ILE A 659 55.27 26.55 -26.20
CA ILE A 659 56.71 26.34 -26.46
C ILE A 659 57.02 26.32 -27.97
N VAL A 660 56.19 25.63 -28.77
CA VAL A 660 56.35 25.59 -30.23
C VAL A 660 56.18 26.99 -30.83
N ASN A 661 55.19 27.74 -30.36
CA ASN A 661 54.94 29.11 -30.78
C ASN A 661 56.13 30.04 -30.49
N ILE A 662 56.67 29.97 -29.27
CA ILE A 662 57.90 30.70 -28.90
C ILE A 662 59.06 30.31 -29.81
N SER A 663 59.23 29.01 -30.08
CA SER A 663 60.32 28.50 -30.92
C SER A 663 60.24 29.05 -32.34
N ILE A 664 59.04 29.09 -32.95
CA ILE A 664 58.81 29.68 -34.28
C ILE A 664 59.18 31.17 -34.29
N ILE A 665 58.78 31.91 -33.25
CA ILE A 665 59.11 33.35 -33.13
C ILE A 665 60.62 33.56 -32.99
N ILE A 666 61.30 32.78 -32.15
CA ILE A 666 62.76 32.88 -31.95
C ILE A 666 63.49 32.58 -33.26
N ILE A 667 63.15 31.47 -33.92
CA ILE A 667 63.76 31.11 -35.20
C ILE A 667 63.47 32.19 -36.24
N GLY A 668 62.24 32.69 -36.31
CA GLY A 668 61.84 33.80 -37.20
C GLY A 668 62.68 35.04 -36.95
N GLY A 669 62.88 35.42 -35.69
CA GLY A 669 63.73 36.55 -35.29
C GLY A 669 65.19 36.37 -35.72
N ILE A 670 65.75 35.18 -35.51
CA ILE A 670 67.12 34.84 -35.95
C ILE A 670 67.26 34.95 -37.47
N VAL A 671 66.35 34.34 -38.23
CA VAL A 671 66.43 34.35 -39.70
C VAL A 671 66.21 35.77 -40.24
N THR A 672 65.29 36.53 -39.65
CA THR A 672 65.07 37.95 -39.98
C THR A 672 66.34 38.76 -39.75
N TYR A 673 67.01 38.55 -38.61
CA TYR A 673 68.26 39.21 -38.29
C TYR A 673 69.39 38.87 -39.28
N LEU A 674 69.47 37.61 -39.72
CA LEU A 674 70.43 37.20 -40.74
C LEU A 674 70.15 37.86 -42.10
N ASN A 675 68.87 38.04 -42.45
CA ASN A 675 68.44 38.68 -43.70
C ASN A 675 68.55 40.21 -43.70
N ARG A 676 68.87 40.87 -42.58
CA ARG A 676 68.88 42.35 -42.50
C ARG A 676 69.89 43.06 -43.41
N LYS A 677 70.91 42.33 -43.90
CA LYS A 677 71.98 42.88 -44.75
C LYS A 677 71.73 42.66 -46.25
N LEU A 678 70.58 42.12 -46.64
CA LEU A 678 70.22 41.90 -48.04
C LEU A 678 69.98 43.22 -48.77
N ASP A 679 70.29 43.25 -50.08
CA ASP A 679 70.11 44.43 -50.92
C ASP A 679 68.66 44.93 -50.89
N LYS A 680 68.49 46.26 -50.93
CA LYS A 680 67.19 46.94 -50.84
C LYS A 680 66.13 46.45 -51.85
N VAL A 681 66.56 45.83 -52.95
CA VAL A 681 65.68 45.26 -53.98
C VAL A 681 64.85 44.08 -53.47
N PHE A 682 65.31 43.42 -52.39
CA PHE A 682 64.60 42.31 -51.74
C PHE A 682 64.02 42.68 -50.37
N ASN A 683 64.22 43.91 -49.91
CA ASN A 683 63.49 44.44 -48.77
C ASN A 683 62.07 44.74 -49.25
N GLU A 684 61.07 44.13 -48.61
CA GLU A 684 59.69 44.58 -48.77
C GLU A 684 59.64 46.04 -48.27
N VAL A 685 59.51 46.98 -49.21
CA VAL A 685 59.47 48.43 -48.93
C VAL A 685 58.21 48.79 -48.17
#